data_AF-A0A8J7ZE02-F1
#
_entry.id   AF-A0A8J7ZE02-F1
#
_cell.length_a   1.000
_cell.length_b   1.000
_cell.length_c   1.000
_cell.angle_alpha   90.00
_cell.angle_beta   90.00
_cell.angle_gamma   90.00
#
_symmetry.space_group_name_H-M   'P 1'
#
loop_
_entity.id
_entity.type
_entity.pdbx_description
1 polymer ?
#
loop_
_entity_poly.entity_id
_entity_poly.type
_entity_poly.pdbx_seq_one_letter_code
_entity_poly.pdbx_strand_id
1 'polypeptide(L)'
;VDDIFIDGEIAYVACSEGGLAIFNCSNLYSLVHIAQYVNPNNYGVERIVVVDDVAYLACGSYGVVTLDVSDPSNPAYLDREDTSGSANDVKVEGNYVYVADYSNGMVIINATNPADMDYIEHYDNDTVLCRQVEVHGNYVFSILYQHGFDIINVTDKDTPTLVTNYQSGDNIDNVVIDGNYCYVAAGNNGMEILDITDISNPTLVNTHSYGGQWYEALDYHDNYVYASTGWAIEIINVTTPTATEHESTIAEIGAYIPELTFNNTHLFVPYNNRGFKIFYVPSPNTPVQQYEYRSKGEIRDIEIKDDYAYIAGYQYGVVVLDISNYATMTMVNSITTNIPLPINLEIIGDILYVAAGGAGLRLYNISDPLDIVALDYYSTSLNCHDVKVQGKYAYCATYSNGLQIINVTDPNALTHVVQFGDGGNYSHSIDIYDDCVYMASHSGGLQIINVSDVTNPTWHFREYLSGYAYEVYATEGLAFLGNGYAGLYVYNTTDMDNIVLIDNTDPGGFGHDITMEGQYIYFSSYYEGLFIYELIDGSLLQVGNYYDDEGSAYGVDVEKGIVYVCDYFGGLEVLRHDNDGDTLTNHQEIYTYNTDINDSDTDGDTIDDWEEVNSGVDGYITDPNDIDTDSDGLEDQEEINGDYGYYTSPVLEDTDFDGLDDGEEVAAGTSPIDNDSDDDALIDGDEVNIHSTDPLDADSDDDGIDDGEEVVAGSDTFITDPNNDDSDDDGLVDGEETSTGSDGHETDPTDPDSDDDGLNDGEEDTHDTDPNSDDTDSDGMDDKWEVDNSLDPLVDDTGLDADDDGLTNGAEYIEGTNPQDPDSDGDGYTDGDEVNIHGTDPLDDTDFPVPTTPTTPTTPTEEGGLEHGLIFSFAAVLTIVGFILIVNKRRIKYTG
;
A
#
# COMPACT_ATOMS: atom_id res chain seq x y z
N VAL A 1 33.79 4.97 5.56
CA VAL A 1 33.60 6.43 5.52
C VAL A 1 34.91 7.08 5.91
N ASP A 2 35.67 7.44 4.89
CA ASP A 2 37.12 7.63 5.00
C ASP A 2 37.54 9.01 4.46
N ASP A 3 36.67 9.61 3.62
CA ASP A 3 36.70 10.99 3.12
C ASP A 3 35.27 11.46 2.79
N ILE A 4 35.05 12.79 2.75
CA ILE A 4 33.78 13.42 2.36
C ILE A 4 34.05 14.70 1.56
N PHE A 5 33.66 14.70 0.29
CA PHE A 5 33.62 15.89 -0.54
C PHE A 5 32.20 16.48 -0.57
N ILE A 6 32.05 17.80 -0.56
CA ILE A 6 30.74 18.47 -0.67
C ILE A 6 30.75 19.44 -1.85
N ASP A 7 29.82 19.29 -2.79
CA ASP A 7 29.55 20.32 -3.80
C ASP A 7 28.10 20.80 -3.68
N GLY A 8 27.92 22.13 -3.63
CA GLY A 8 26.62 22.76 -3.44
C GLY A 8 25.81 22.19 -2.27
N GLU A 9 24.78 21.42 -2.61
CA GLU A 9 23.86 20.73 -1.68
C GLU A 9 23.99 19.18 -1.74
N ILE A 10 25.06 18.65 -2.32
CA ILE A 10 25.35 17.20 -2.45
C ILE A 10 26.61 16.85 -1.68
N ALA A 11 26.56 15.78 -0.89
CA ALA A 11 27.73 15.17 -0.25
C ALA A 11 28.10 13.85 -0.91
N TYR A 12 29.37 13.73 -1.29
CA TYR A 12 29.97 12.55 -1.89
C TYR A 12 30.89 11.90 -0.84
N VAL A 13 30.54 10.70 -0.39
CA VAL A 13 31.05 10.06 0.82
C VAL A 13 31.82 8.79 0.47
N ALA A 14 33.14 8.81 0.64
CA ALA A 14 34.03 7.71 0.29
C ALA A 14 33.99 6.58 1.35
N CYS A 15 33.88 5.33 0.90
CA CYS A 15 33.68 4.16 1.75
C CYS A 15 34.63 3.00 1.42
N SER A 16 35.50 2.68 2.39
CA SER A 16 36.49 1.59 2.37
C SER A 16 35.99 0.19 2.02
N GLU A 17 34.71 -0.15 2.22
CA GLU A 17 34.12 -1.44 1.83
C GLU A 17 32.78 -1.30 1.07
N GLY A 18 32.48 -0.11 0.54
CA GLY A 18 31.22 0.17 -0.18
C GLY A 18 31.34 1.11 -1.38
N GLY A 19 32.53 1.58 -1.74
CA GLY A 19 32.69 2.51 -2.88
C GLY A 19 32.36 3.96 -2.52
N LEU A 20 31.39 4.55 -3.21
CA LEU A 20 30.97 5.95 -3.05
C LEU A 20 29.47 6.04 -2.74
N ALA A 21 29.11 6.58 -1.57
CA ALA A 21 27.74 6.91 -1.21
C ALA A 21 27.45 8.39 -1.53
N ILE A 22 26.25 8.71 -2.05
CA ILE A 22 25.85 10.06 -2.43
C ILE A 22 24.61 10.48 -1.64
N PHE A 23 24.66 11.66 -1.02
CA PHE A 23 23.58 12.19 -0.19
C PHE A 23 23.15 13.58 -0.65
N ASN A 24 21.83 13.79 -0.73
CA ASN A 24 21.27 15.14 -0.72
C ASN A 24 21.40 15.73 0.71
N CYS A 25 21.99 16.92 0.75
CA CYS A 25 22.29 17.70 1.94
C CYS A 25 21.49 19.01 2.02
N SER A 26 20.47 19.22 1.16
CA SER A 26 19.56 20.37 1.20
C SER A 26 18.87 20.53 2.57
N ASN A 27 18.73 19.42 3.33
CA ASN A 27 18.28 19.42 4.72
C ASN A 27 19.30 18.74 5.65
N LEU A 28 20.24 19.50 6.21
CA LEU A 28 21.24 19.02 7.18
C LEU A 28 20.67 18.59 8.56
N TYR A 29 19.34 18.43 8.71
CA TYR A 29 18.72 17.75 9.85
C TYR A 29 18.18 16.35 9.51
N SER A 30 18.12 16.00 8.22
CA SER A 30 17.67 14.71 7.72
C SER A 30 18.27 14.51 6.33
N LEU A 31 19.46 13.93 6.26
CA LEU A 31 20.10 13.61 5.00
C LEU A 31 19.28 12.56 4.25
N VAL A 32 19.23 12.66 2.93
CA VAL A 32 18.57 11.69 2.06
C VAL A 32 19.67 11.01 1.25
N HIS A 33 19.75 9.68 1.30
CA HIS A 33 20.58 8.92 0.37
C HIS A 33 19.96 9.01 -1.02
N ILE A 34 20.77 9.19 -2.07
CA ILE A 34 20.26 9.39 -3.44
C ILE A 34 20.92 8.53 -4.52
N ALA A 35 22.07 7.91 -4.23
CA ALA A 35 22.71 6.89 -5.06
C ALA A 35 23.92 6.28 -4.33
N GLN A 36 24.19 5.00 -4.62
CA GLN A 36 25.46 4.33 -4.33
C GLN A 36 26.22 4.05 -5.64
N TYR A 37 27.55 4.13 -5.62
CA TYR A 37 28.41 3.54 -6.66
C TYR A 37 29.40 2.56 -6.04
N VAL A 38 29.31 1.29 -6.42
CA VAL A 38 30.26 0.22 -6.07
C VAL A 38 31.04 -0.16 -7.32
N ASN A 39 32.38 -0.23 -7.26
CA ASN A 39 33.16 -0.70 -8.41
C ASN A 39 33.12 -2.25 -8.51
N PRO A 40 33.23 -2.85 -9.72
CA PRO A 40 33.01 -4.29 -9.94
C PRO A 40 33.99 -5.27 -9.26
N ASN A 41 34.94 -4.78 -8.45
CA ASN A 41 35.87 -5.61 -7.67
C ASN A 41 35.81 -5.29 -6.16
N ASN A 42 34.83 -4.49 -5.73
CA ASN A 42 34.60 -4.00 -4.38
C ASN A 42 35.86 -3.46 -3.65
N TYR A 43 36.69 -2.69 -4.36
CA TYR A 43 37.74 -1.91 -3.70
C TYR A 43 37.15 -0.66 -3.05
N GLY A 44 37.56 -0.35 -1.82
CA GLY A 44 37.17 0.88 -1.15
C GLY A 44 37.59 2.14 -1.89
N VAL A 45 36.81 3.22 -1.74
CA VAL A 45 37.29 4.58 -2.06
C VAL A 45 37.92 5.15 -0.79
N GLU A 46 39.21 5.52 -0.89
CA GLU A 46 39.98 6.10 0.20
C GLU A 46 39.85 7.63 0.24
N ARG A 47 39.85 8.29 -0.93
CA ARG A 47 39.77 9.75 -1.11
C ARG A 47 39.00 10.12 -2.37
N ILE A 48 38.37 11.28 -2.36
CA ILE A 48 37.50 11.78 -3.45
C ILE A 48 37.67 13.28 -3.68
N VAL A 49 37.71 13.68 -4.95
CA VAL A 49 37.56 15.08 -5.38
C VAL A 49 36.55 15.15 -6.52
N VAL A 50 35.62 16.10 -6.47
CA VAL A 50 34.72 16.42 -7.59
C VAL A 50 35.16 17.73 -8.22
N VAL A 51 35.25 17.80 -9.55
CA VAL A 51 35.56 19.01 -10.31
C VAL A 51 34.62 19.13 -11.50
N ASP A 52 33.92 20.26 -11.58
CA ASP A 52 32.73 20.42 -12.42
C ASP A 52 31.81 19.20 -12.22
N ASP A 53 31.37 18.53 -13.27
CA ASP A 53 30.44 17.39 -13.20
C ASP A 53 31.14 16.01 -13.06
N VAL A 54 32.40 15.94 -12.63
CA VAL A 54 33.19 14.68 -12.61
C VAL A 54 33.80 14.38 -11.24
N ALA A 55 33.54 13.18 -10.73
CA ALA A 55 34.16 12.65 -9.51
C ALA A 55 35.41 11.82 -9.83
N TYR A 56 36.50 12.07 -9.10
CA TYR A 56 37.78 11.38 -9.19
C TYR A 56 38.03 10.62 -7.88
N LEU A 57 38.20 9.30 -7.98
CA LEU A 57 38.22 8.38 -6.84
C LEU A 57 39.59 7.70 -6.70
N ALA A 58 40.17 7.75 -5.51
CA ALA A 58 41.34 6.96 -5.16
C ALA A 58 40.88 5.59 -4.61
N CYS A 59 41.01 4.53 -5.42
CA CYS A 59 40.42 3.21 -5.15
C CYS A 59 41.47 2.17 -4.69
N GLY A 60 42.47 2.59 -3.90
CA GLY A 60 43.54 1.72 -3.42
C GLY A 60 44.28 1.02 -4.56
N SER A 61 44.50 -0.29 -4.46
CA SER A 61 45.14 -1.09 -5.52
C SER A 61 44.29 -1.31 -6.78
N TYR A 62 43.11 -0.69 -6.89
CA TYR A 62 42.37 -0.57 -8.15
C TYR A 62 42.81 0.64 -8.98
N GLY A 63 43.62 1.55 -8.42
CA GLY A 63 44.07 2.76 -9.10
C GLY A 63 43.06 3.91 -9.00
N VAL A 64 42.96 4.73 -10.04
CA VAL A 64 42.04 5.89 -10.07
C VAL A 64 40.85 5.60 -10.96
N VAL A 65 39.64 5.85 -10.45
CA VAL A 65 38.37 5.73 -11.19
C VAL A 65 37.75 7.12 -11.38
N THR A 66 37.15 7.36 -12.54
CA THR A 66 36.36 8.57 -12.84
C THR A 66 34.89 8.24 -13.07
N LEU A 67 34.00 9.07 -12.53
CA LEU A 67 32.55 9.01 -12.74
C LEU A 67 32.01 10.34 -13.27
N ASP A 68 31.00 10.28 -14.13
CA ASP A 68 30.11 11.39 -14.44
C ASP A 68 29.09 11.50 -13.30
N VAL A 69 28.99 12.67 -12.69
CA VAL A 69 28.05 12.98 -11.59
C VAL A 69 27.21 14.22 -11.93
N SER A 70 27.04 14.53 -13.22
CA SER A 70 26.09 15.56 -13.71
C SER A 70 24.64 15.26 -13.32
N ASP A 71 24.32 13.98 -13.10
CA ASP A 71 23.17 13.53 -12.33
C ASP A 71 23.65 12.77 -11.07
N PRO A 72 23.64 13.41 -9.89
CA PRO A 72 24.06 12.76 -8.63
C PRO A 72 23.17 11.61 -8.17
N SER A 73 22.02 11.36 -8.82
CA SER A 73 21.17 10.19 -8.58
C SER A 73 21.46 9.01 -9.54
N ASN A 74 22.35 9.20 -10.53
CA ASN A 74 22.75 8.17 -11.47
C ASN A 74 24.25 8.32 -11.85
N PRO A 75 25.18 8.06 -10.90
CA PRO A 75 26.62 8.25 -11.11
C PRO A 75 27.18 7.22 -12.11
N ALA A 76 27.56 7.68 -13.31
CA ALA A 76 27.95 6.80 -14.41
C ALA A 76 29.47 6.61 -14.50
N TYR A 77 29.94 5.37 -14.60
CA TYR A 77 31.36 5.04 -14.80
C TYR A 77 31.89 5.63 -16.12
N LEU A 78 33.04 6.32 -16.06
CA LEU A 78 33.75 6.85 -17.22
C LEU A 78 34.99 6.02 -17.56
N ASP A 79 35.98 5.97 -16.66
CA ASP A 79 37.28 5.33 -16.92
C ASP A 79 38.01 4.87 -15.63
N ARG A 80 39.08 4.09 -15.81
CA ARG A 80 39.95 3.58 -14.73
C ARG A 80 41.40 3.46 -15.19
N GLU A 81 42.29 4.28 -14.63
CA GLU A 81 43.73 4.20 -14.86
C GLU A 81 44.43 3.33 -13.80
N ASP A 82 45.33 2.46 -14.25
CA ASP A 82 45.95 1.36 -13.48
C ASP A 82 47.26 1.81 -12.82
N THR A 83 47.13 2.54 -11.70
CA THR A 83 48.30 3.02 -10.95
C THR A 83 49.01 1.83 -10.28
N SER A 84 50.34 1.76 -10.42
CA SER A 84 51.12 0.54 -10.12
C SER A 84 51.38 0.26 -8.63
N GLY A 85 50.80 1.04 -7.72
CA GLY A 85 50.90 0.87 -6.28
C GLY A 85 49.54 0.70 -5.59
N SER A 86 49.10 1.75 -4.90
CA SER A 86 47.80 1.86 -4.25
C SER A 86 47.45 3.34 -4.19
N ALA A 87 46.40 3.75 -4.92
CA ALA A 87 45.91 5.11 -4.93
C ALA A 87 45.20 5.42 -3.59
N ASN A 88 45.90 6.13 -2.71
CA ASN A 88 45.41 6.47 -1.37
C ASN A 88 44.88 7.91 -1.25
N ASP A 89 45.29 8.80 -2.16
CA ASP A 89 44.83 10.19 -2.22
C ASP A 89 44.87 10.71 -3.65
N VAL A 90 44.00 11.67 -3.95
CA VAL A 90 43.79 12.25 -5.28
C VAL A 90 43.56 13.76 -5.17
N LYS A 91 44.21 14.53 -6.05
CA LYS A 91 44.04 15.99 -6.19
C LYS A 91 44.00 16.36 -7.67
N VAL A 92 43.21 17.37 -8.02
CA VAL A 92 43.01 17.81 -9.41
C VAL A 92 43.36 19.29 -9.53
N GLU A 93 44.25 19.66 -10.44
CA GLU A 93 44.45 21.07 -10.82
C GLU A 93 44.44 21.24 -12.35
N GLY A 94 43.33 21.81 -12.85
CA GLY A 94 43.04 21.88 -14.27
C GLY A 94 42.87 20.48 -14.87
N ASN A 95 43.53 20.21 -15.99
CA ASN A 95 43.43 18.94 -16.72
C ASN A 95 44.30 17.80 -16.13
N TYR A 96 44.87 17.96 -14.93
CA TYR A 96 45.82 17.01 -14.36
C TYR A 96 45.37 16.50 -13.01
N VAL A 97 45.43 15.17 -12.86
CA VAL A 97 45.19 14.47 -11.61
C VAL A 97 46.55 14.05 -11.04
N TYR A 98 46.76 14.33 -9.76
CA TYR A 98 47.93 13.93 -9.00
C TYR A 98 47.50 12.92 -7.94
N VAL A 99 48.25 11.84 -7.79
CA VAL A 99 47.84 10.68 -6.99
C VAL A 99 48.95 10.28 -6.02
N ALA A 100 48.60 10.01 -4.76
CA ALA A 100 49.48 9.34 -3.82
C ALA A 100 49.38 7.81 -4.01
N ASP A 101 50.21 7.25 -4.89
CA ASP A 101 50.16 5.84 -5.32
C ASP A 101 51.00 4.91 -4.41
N TYR A 102 51.02 5.20 -3.11
CA TYR A 102 51.70 4.46 -2.04
C TYR A 102 53.13 4.01 -2.35
N SER A 103 53.33 2.78 -2.81
CA SER A 103 54.64 2.20 -3.13
C SER A 103 55.22 2.61 -4.48
N ASN A 104 54.49 3.39 -5.26
CA ASN A 104 54.90 3.94 -6.57
C ASN A 104 55.14 5.46 -6.53
N GLY A 105 55.10 6.06 -5.34
CA GLY A 105 55.33 7.49 -5.13
C GLY A 105 54.15 8.38 -5.54
N MET A 106 54.46 9.55 -6.09
CA MET A 106 53.48 10.52 -6.61
C MET A 106 53.29 10.28 -8.11
N VAL A 107 52.08 9.94 -8.56
CA VAL A 107 51.74 9.71 -9.97
C VAL A 107 51.04 10.94 -10.57
N ILE A 108 51.26 11.19 -11.86
CA ILE A 108 50.61 12.24 -12.65
C ILE A 108 49.81 11.61 -13.80
N ILE A 109 48.53 11.97 -13.91
CA ILE A 109 47.61 11.54 -14.97
C ILE A 109 47.06 12.77 -15.72
N ASN A 110 46.90 12.65 -17.03
CA ASN A 110 46.17 13.58 -17.89
C ASN A 110 44.68 13.22 -17.90
N ALA A 111 43.84 14.10 -17.36
CA ALA A 111 42.37 14.00 -17.41
C ALA A 111 41.75 15.08 -18.32
N THR A 112 42.43 15.44 -19.43
CA THR A 112 41.85 16.30 -20.48
C THR A 112 40.57 15.70 -21.08
N ASN A 113 40.45 14.37 -21.04
CA ASN A 113 39.18 13.65 -21.17
C ASN A 113 39.05 12.69 -19.98
N PRO A 114 38.14 12.92 -19.02
CA PRO A 114 37.99 12.02 -17.88
C PRO A 114 37.44 10.63 -18.23
N ALA A 115 37.04 10.40 -19.49
CA ALA A 115 36.61 9.10 -20.04
C ALA A 115 37.66 8.45 -20.98
N ASP A 116 38.91 8.94 -20.98
CA ASP A 116 40.07 8.41 -21.72
C ASP A 116 41.33 9.05 -21.09
N MET A 117 41.68 8.61 -19.87
CA MET A 117 42.80 9.15 -19.09
C MET A 117 44.16 8.62 -19.62
N ASP A 118 45.19 9.46 -19.64
CA ASP A 118 46.58 9.01 -19.88
C ASP A 118 47.45 9.13 -18.61
N TYR A 119 48.01 8.03 -18.11
CA TYR A 119 49.21 8.07 -17.26
C TYR A 119 50.35 8.83 -17.97
N ILE A 120 50.97 9.80 -17.27
CA ILE A 120 52.10 10.56 -17.79
C ILE A 120 53.43 10.00 -17.25
N GLU A 121 53.66 10.15 -15.94
CA GLU A 121 54.92 9.83 -15.26
C GLU A 121 54.69 9.80 -13.74
N HIS A 122 55.64 9.24 -13.00
CA HIS A 122 55.68 9.19 -11.54
C HIS A 122 56.95 9.86 -10.98
N TYR A 123 56.91 10.23 -9.70
CA TYR A 123 58.07 10.58 -8.90
C TYR A 123 58.10 9.71 -7.64
N ASP A 124 59.16 8.90 -7.51
CA ASP A 124 59.48 8.14 -6.30
C ASP A 124 60.94 8.43 -5.86
N ASN A 125 61.20 8.18 -4.57
CA ASN A 125 62.50 8.33 -3.90
C ASN A 125 63.14 6.95 -3.60
N ASP A 126 62.83 5.91 -4.43
CA ASP A 126 63.28 4.51 -4.39
C ASP A 126 62.99 3.74 -3.08
N THR A 127 62.41 4.37 -2.05
CA THR A 127 62.51 3.90 -0.65
C THR A 127 61.39 4.29 0.32
N VAL A 128 60.41 5.12 -0.07
CA VAL A 128 59.43 5.68 0.88
C VAL A 128 58.01 5.72 0.30
N LEU A 129 57.01 5.48 1.15
CA LEU A 129 55.61 5.34 0.75
C LEU A 129 54.90 6.71 0.78
N CYS A 130 54.29 7.11 -0.35
CA CYS A 130 53.48 8.33 -0.47
C CYS A 130 52.08 8.10 0.10
N ARG A 131 51.60 8.94 1.02
CA ARG A 131 50.26 8.77 1.63
C ARG A 131 49.22 9.80 1.20
N GLN A 132 49.67 11.02 0.91
CA GLN A 132 48.82 12.14 0.54
C GLN A 132 49.61 13.03 -0.44
N VAL A 133 48.90 13.74 -1.30
CA VAL A 133 49.46 14.79 -2.17
C VAL A 133 48.68 16.09 -1.96
N GLU A 134 49.37 17.21 -1.98
CA GLU A 134 48.73 18.54 -1.93
C GLU A 134 49.34 19.46 -2.98
N VAL A 135 48.51 20.23 -3.69
CA VAL A 135 48.91 20.89 -4.95
C VAL A 135 48.87 22.41 -4.82
N HIS A 136 49.96 23.07 -5.25
CA HIS A 136 50.09 24.51 -5.23
C HIS A 136 50.63 25.02 -6.58
N GLY A 137 49.80 24.95 -7.63
CA GLY A 137 50.06 25.49 -8.96
C GLY A 137 51.03 24.65 -9.78
N ASN A 138 52.33 24.94 -9.64
CA ASN A 138 53.40 24.20 -10.33
C ASN A 138 54.19 23.30 -9.37
N TYR A 139 53.73 23.14 -8.14
CA TYR A 139 54.39 22.32 -7.11
C TYR A 139 53.40 21.34 -6.49
N VAL A 140 53.83 20.10 -6.30
CA VAL A 140 53.13 19.10 -5.49
C VAL A 140 53.94 18.83 -4.23
N PHE A 141 53.26 18.81 -3.09
CA PHE A 141 53.78 18.38 -1.80
C PHE A 141 53.40 16.90 -1.66
N SER A 142 54.38 16.01 -1.73
CA SER A 142 54.17 14.56 -1.57
C SER A 142 54.44 14.18 -0.12
N ILE A 143 53.40 13.82 0.65
CA ILE A 143 53.51 13.45 2.06
C ILE A 143 54.02 12.01 2.16
N LEU A 144 55.14 11.82 2.88
CA LEU A 144 55.92 10.60 2.91
C LEU A 144 55.89 9.95 4.30
N TYR A 145 55.43 8.70 4.37
CA TYR A 145 55.29 7.95 5.62
C TYR A 145 56.61 7.89 6.42
N GLN A 146 56.59 8.40 7.66
CA GLN A 146 57.75 8.54 8.57
C GLN A 146 58.91 9.42 8.06
N HIS A 147 58.72 10.19 6.98
CA HIS A 147 59.80 10.91 6.31
C HIS A 147 59.55 12.40 6.03
N GLY A 148 58.33 12.90 6.26
CA GLY A 148 57.98 14.31 6.09
C GLY A 148 57.27 14.55 4.75
N PHE A 149 57.69 15.54 3.97
CA PHE A 149 57.24 15.69 2.58
C PHE A 149 58.34 16.18 1.63
N ASP A 150 58.30 15.69 0.39
CA ASP A 150 59.10 16.18 -0.75
C ASP A 150 58.27 17.26 -1.48
N ILE A 151 58.89 18.40 -1.85
CA ILE A 151 58.28 19.42 -2.73
C ILE A 151 58.79 19.19 -4.16
N ILE A 152 57.88 18.85 -5.07
CA ILE A 152 58.16 18.42 -6.44
C ILE A 152 57.66 19.49 -7.41
N ASN A 153 58.53 19.97 -8.30
CA ASN A 153 58.14 20.87 -9.39
C ASN A 153 57.57 20.07 -10.56
N VAL A 154 56.32 20.37 -10.92
CA VAL A 154 55.52 19.73 -11.98
C VAL A 154 55.18 20.72 -13.11
N THR A 155 56.00 21.76 -13.31
CA THR A 155 55.90 22.68 -14.46
C THR A 155 56.08 21.93 -15.79
N ASP A 156 56.94 20.92 -15.81
CA ASP A 156 57.11 19.97 -16.91
C ASP A 156 56.61 18.61 -16.42
N LYS A 157 55.55 18.10 -17.04
CA LYS A 157 54.83 16.90 -16.58
C LYS A 157 55.57 15.60 -16.95
N ASP A 158 56.32 15.62 -18.05
CA ASP A 158 57.17 14.51 -18.50
C ASP A 158 58.44 14.35 -17.64
N THR A 159 58.78 15.36 -16.83
CA THR A 159 59.96 15.33 -15.94
C THR A 159 59.71 16.05 -14.60
N PRO A 160 58.93 15.47 -13.67
CA PRO A 160 58.81 15.98 -12.31
C PRO A 160 60.18 16.05 -11.62
N THR A 161 60.45 17.12 -10.85
CA THR A 161 61.77 17.31 -10.21
C THR A 161 61.69 17.80 -8.77
N LEU A 162 62.40 17.14 -7.85
CA LEU A 162 62.54 17.57 -6.46
C LEU A 162 63.16 18.98 -6.37
N VAL A 163 62.45 19.89 -5.70
CA VAL A 163 62.93 21.24 -5.36
C VAL A 163 63.71 21.19 -4.05
N THR A 164 63.08 20.63 -3.01
CA THR A 164 63.55 20.56 -1.63
C THR A 164 62.66 19.60 -0.85
N ASN A 165 62.97 19.31 0.41
CA ASN A 165 62.09 18.56 1.30
C ASN A 165 62.04 19.15 2.70
N TYR A 166 60.98 18.80 3.43
CA TYR A 166 60.74 19.20 4.80
C TYR A 166 60.56 17.96 5.68
N GLN A 167 61.14 17.98 6.87
CA GLN A 167 60.98 16.94 7.88
C GLN A 167 60.63 17.58 9.22
N SER A 168 59.54 17.12 9.82
CA SER A 168 59.19 17.43 11.21
C SER A 168 60.04 16.60 12.19
N GLY A 169 59.82 16.78 13.49
CA GLY A 169 60.39 15.93 14.55
C GLY A 169 59.65 14.60 14.77
N ASP A 170 58.53 14.39 14.07
CA ASP A 170 57.62 13.23 14.13
C ASP A 170 57.04 12.98 12.71
N ASN A 171 56.07 12.09 12.56
CA ASN A 171 55.30 11.94 11.31
C ASN A 171 54.67 13.26 10.84
N ILE A 172 54.44 13.35 9.53
CA ILE A 172 53.46 14.27 8.93
C ILE A 172 52.35 13.40 8.36
N ASP A 173 51.12 13.70 8.72
CA ASP A 173 49.94 12.89 8.35
C ASP A 173 48.95 13.65 7.45
N ASN A 174 48.89 15.00 7.52
CA ASN A 174 48.13 15.87 6.60
C ASN A 174 48.84 17.24 6.39
N VAL A 175 48.65 17.86 5.20
CA VAL A 175 49.13 19.21 4.86
C VAL A 175 48.04 20.04 4.15
N VAL A 176 47.88 21.31 4.54
CA VAL A 176 46.98 22.29 3.89
C VAL A 176 47.73 23.60 3.62
N ILE A 177 47.43 24.28 2.51
CA ILE A 177 48.17 25.47 2.05
C ILE A 177 47.24 26.67 1.80
N ASP A 178 47.52 27.82 2.43
CA ASP A 178 46.92 29.12 2.08
C ASP A 178 47.97 30.16 1.72
N GLY A 179 47.91 30.65 0.48
CA GLY A 179 48.73 31.74 -0.04
C GLY A 179 50.24 31.51 0.08
N ASN A 180 50.83 32.03 1.17
CA ASN A 180 52.26 31.95 1.47
C ASN A 180 52.59 31.01 2.66
N TYR A 181 51.60 30.34 3.24
CA TYR A 181 51.76 29.49 4.42
C TYR A 181 51.27 28.07 4.18
N CYS A 182 52.02 27.12 4.75
CA CYS A 182 51.74 25.69 4.75
C CYS A 182 51.52 25.26 6.20
N TYR A 183 50.38 24.64 6.47
CA TYR A 183 49.97 24.11 7.76
C TYR A 183 50.12 22.59 7.73
N VAL A 184 50.70 22.01 8.79
CA VAL A 184 51.21 20.64 8.77
C VAL A 184 50.77 19.92 10.05
N ALA A 185 49.96 18.86 9.91
CA ALA A 185 49.65 17.96 11.03
C ALA A 185 50.87 17.07 11.28
N ALA A 186 51.59 17.34 12.36
CA ALA A 186 52.88 16.76 12.68
C ALA A 186 52.83 15.78 13.88
N GLY A 187 51.81 14.92 13.91
CA GLY A 187 51.63 13.90 14.95
C GLY A 187 51.66 14.49 16.36
N ASN A 188 52.60 14.03 17.20
CA ASN A 188 52.74 14.50 18.59
C ASN A 188 53.38 15.90 18.73
N ASN A 189 53.89 16.51 17.65
CA ASN A 189 54.44 17.87 17.71
C ASN A 189 53.35 18.95 17.69
N GLY A 190 52.14 18.60 17.24
CA GLY A 190 51.03 19.53 17.01
C GLY A 190 50.91 19.92 15.54
N MET A 191 50.35 21.10 15.28
CA MET A 191 50.33 21.72 13.96
C MET A 191 51.58 22.60 13.77
N GLU A 192 52.47 22.22 12.85
CA GLU A 192 53.58 23.07 12.41
C GLU A 192 53.13 24.04 11.30
N ILE A 193 53.71 25.24 11.29
CA ILE A 193 53.33 26.32 10.36
C ILE A 193 54.59 26.84 9.66
N LEU A 194 54.62 26.73 8.34
CA LEU A 194 55.76 27.06 7.50
C LEU A 194 55.45 28.28 6.62
N ASP A 195 56.36 29.25 6.58
CA ASP A 195 56.40 30.26 5.51
C ASP A 195 57.06 29.61 4.27
N ILE A 196 56.30 29.52 3.18
CA ILE A 196 56.69 28.94 1.88
C ILE A 196 56.90 30.01 0.79
N THR A 197 57.02 31.29 1.17
CA THR A 197 57.30 32.41 0.22
C THR A 197 58.57 32.16 -0.62
N ASP A 198 59.54 31.42 -0.07
CA ASP A 198 60.60 30.77 -0.85
C ASP A 198 60.37 29.26 -0.81
N ILE A 199 59.68 28.75 -1.84
CA ILE A 199 59.34 27.32 -2.00
C ILE A 199 60.57 26.39 -2.03
N SER A 200 61.77 26.93 -2.28
CA SER A 200 63.03 26.16 -2.22
C SER A 200 63.62 26.03 -0.81
N ASN A 201 63.12 26.83 0.14
CA ASN A 201 63.51 26.82 1.54
C ASN A 201 62.29 27.19 2.43
N PRO A 202 61.31 26.28 2.61
CA PRO A 202 60.26 26.42 3.63
C PRO A 202 60.88 26.71 5.01
N THR A 203 60.26 27.61 5.77
CA THR A 203 60.75 27.94 7.12
C THR A 203 59.66 27.82 8.18
N LEU A 204 59.90 27.00 9.20
CA LEU A 204 59.05 26.89 10.38
C LEU A 204 58.99 28.23 11.11
N VAL A 205 57.80 28.86 11.11
CA VAL A 205 57.56 30.15 11.76
C VAL A 205 56.85 30.02 13.11
N ASN A 206 56.11 28.93 13.33
CA ASN A 206 55.37 28.65 14.57
C ASN A 206 55.02 27.15 14.67
N THR A 207 54.73 26.68 15.88
CA THR A 207 54.16 25.35 16.15
C THR A 207 53.03 25.52 17.15
N HIS A 208 51.80 25.20 16.76
CA HIS A 208 50.64 25.17 17.64
C HIS A 208 50.50 23.78 18.26
N SER A 209 50.36 23.70 19.57
CA SER A 209 49.98 22.46 20.25
C SER A 209 49.17 22.81 21.50
N TYR A 210 47.95 22.29 21.56
CA TYR A 210 47.10 22.33 22.74
C TYR A 210 46.81 20.89 23.19
N GLY A 211 46.53 20.72 24.48
CA GLY A 211 46.31 19.40 25.10
C GLY A 211 47.48 18.39 25.07
N GLY A 212 48.54 18.59 24.26
CA GLY A 212 49.55 17.58 23.97
C GLY A 212 48.98 16.37 23.22
N GLN A 213 48.03 16.60 22.32
CA GLN A 213 47.38 15.56 21.51
C GLN A 213 48.14 15.25 20.23
N TRP A 214 47.77 14.14 19.57
CA TRP A 214 48.23 13.76 18.24
C TRP A 214 47.36 14.47 17.19
N TYR A 215 47.95 15.21 16.25
CA TYR A 215 47.25 15.90 15.16
C TYR A 215 47.34 15.04 13.88
N GLU A 216 46.19 14.72 13.28
CA GLU A 216 46.11 13.84 12.09
C GLU A 216 45.70 14.60 10.83
N ALA A 217 44.52 15.22 10.81
CA ALA A 217 43.93 15.91 9.65
C ALA A 217 43.73 17.42 9.91
N LEU A 218 43.81 18.23 8.87
CA LEU A 218 43.58 19.68 8.89
C LEU A 218 42.62 20.10 7.76
N ASP A 219 41.88 21.17 8.00
CA ASP A 219 41.23 21.97 6.95
C ASP A 219 41.30 23.47 7.30
N TYR A 220 41.36 24.34 6.29
CA TYR A 220 41.54 25.78 6.44
C TYR A 220 40.36 26.58 5.87
N HIS A 221 39.76 27.43 6.71
CA HIS A 221 38.68 28.32 6.29
C HIS A 221 38.76 29.68 7.00
N ASP A 222 38.71 30.77 6.23
CA ASP A 222 38.54 32.16 6.71
C ASP A 222 39.48 32.59 7.85
N ASN A 223 40.77 32.24 7.76
CA ASN A 223 41.84 32.46 8.76
C ASN A 223 41.79 31.55 10.01
N TYR A 224 41.05 30.44 9.94
CA TYR A 224 41.02 29.40 10.95
C TYR A 224 41.47 28.05 10.38
N VAL A 225 42.18 27.25 11.17
CA VAL A 225 42.41 25.83 10.88
C VAL A 225 41.57 24.99 11.84
N TYR A 226 40.85 24.03 11.27
CA TYR A 226 40.14 22.96 11.97
C TYR A 226 41.08 21.75 11.97
N ALA A 227 41.43 21.23 13.14
CA ALA A 227 42.44 20.19 13.27
C ALA A 227 41.91 18.99 14.07
N SER A 228 41.94 17.79 13.50
CA SER A 228 41.62 16.58 14.26
C SER A 228 42.77 16.24 15.20
N THR A 229 42.44 16.08 16.49
CA THR A 229 43.38 15.81 17.58
C THR A 229 43.19 14.39 18.12
N GLY A 230 43.06 13.44 17.21
CA GLY A 230 42.91 12.00 17.46
C GLY A 230 41.55 11.55 18.00
N TRP A 231 40.88 12.34 18.86
CA TRP A 231 39.56 12.04 19.45
C TRP A 231 38.63 13.27 19.56
N ALA A 232 39.11 14.43 19.13
CA ALA A 232 38.47 15.73 19.24
C ALA A 232 38.86 16.59 18.03
N ILE A 233 38.24 17.76 17.87
CA ILE A 233 38.66 18.76 16.86
C ILE A 233 38.99 20.07 17.57
N GLU A 234 40.14 20.66 17.26
CA GLU A 234 40.51 21.99 17.72
C GLU A 234 40.26 23.02 16.61
N ILE A 235 39.78 24.20 17.00
CA ILE A 235 39.58 25.33 16.09
C ILE A 235 40.60 26.41 16.46
N ILE A 236 41.52 26.67 15.53
CA ILE A 236 42.74 27.44 15.76
C ILE A 236 42.74 28.69 14.88
N ASN A 237 42.83 29.87 15.50
CA ASN A 237 42.95 31.13 14.79
C ASN A 237 44.38 31.31 14.25
N VAL A 238 44.50 31.37 12.92
CA VAL A 238 45.78 31.51 12.21
C VAL A 238 45.94 32.86 11.51
N THR A 239 45.05 33.84 11.76
CA THR A 239 45.12 35.24 11.26
C THR A 239 46.50 35.90 11.47
N THR A 240 47.27 35.44 12.46
CA THR A 240 48.71 35.72 12.57
C THR A 240 49.47 34.39 12.65
N PRO A 241 50.00 33.85 11.54
CA PRO A 241 50.63 32.52 11.52
C PRO A 241 51.81 32.36 12.49
N THR A 242 52.51 33.47 12.78
CA THR A 242 53.61 33.54 13.77
C THR A 242 53.17 33.57 15.24
N ALA A 243 51.87 33.69 15.52
CA ALA A 243 51.29 33.82 16.86
C ALA A 243 49.80 33.42 16.86
N THR A 244 49.54 32.14 16.58
CA THR A 244 48.20 31.53 16.61
C THR A 244 47.54 31.54 17.99
N GLU A 245 46.20 31.63 18.03
CA GLU A 245 45.41 31.50 19.26
C GLU A 245 44.43 30.31 19.14
N HIS A 246 44.19 29.58 20.24
CA HIS A 246 43.21 28.48 20.29
C HIS A 246 41.83 29.04 20.67
N GLU A 247 40.82 28.80 19.84
CA GLU A 247 39.47 29.39 20.00
C GLU A 247 38.50 28.45 20.72
N SER A 248 38.41 27.19 20.28
CA SER A 248 37.57 26.17 20.93
C SER A 248 37.98 24.73 20.61
N THR A 249 37.34 23.77 21.29
CA THR A 249 37.52 22.33 21.09
C THR A 249 36.16 21.62 21.01
N ILE A 250 35.96 20.78 19.99
CA ILE A 250 34.84 19.84 19.87
C ILE A 250 35.32 18.50 20.47
N ALA A 251 35.01 18.25 21.74
CA ALA A 251 35.58 17.14 22.50
C ALA A 251 34.76 15.83 22.46
N GLU A 252 33.53 15.84 21.93
CA GLU A 252 32.57 14.73 22.03
C GLU A 252 32.40 13.96 20.71
N ILE A 253 33.50 13.75 19.98
CA ILE A 253 33.48 12.91 18.76
C ILE A 253 33.39 11.43 19.15
N GLY A 254 34.23 10.96 20.08
CA GLY A 254 34.13 9.64 20.71
C GLY A 254 34.80 8.49 19.93
N ALA A 255 35.53 8.81 18.86
CA ALA A 255 36.26 7.89 18.00
C ALA A 255 37.42 8.63 17.31
N TYR A 256 38.26 7.91 16.55
CA TYR A 256 39.29 8.51 15.70
C TYR A 256 38.69 9.09 14.40
N ILE A 257 39.38 10.10 13.88
CA ILE A 257 38.92 11.05 12.86
C ILE A 257 39.99 11.08 11.75
N PRO A 258 39.80 10.34 10.64
CA PRO A 258 40.82 10.20 9.59
C PRO A 258 40.91 11.42 8.67
N GLU A 259 39.85 12.21 8.55
CA GLU A 259 39.78 13.43 7.73
C GLU A 259 38.69 14.36 8.29
N LEU A 260 38.58 15.60 7.80
CA LEU A 260 37.52 16.54 8.13
C LEU A 260 37.34 17.59 7.03
N THR A 261 36.10 18.01 6.74
CA THR A 261 35.78 18.91 5.61
C THR A 261 34.86 20.06 6.04
N PHE A 262 35.28 21.31 5.85
CA PHE A 262 34.52 22.51 6.21
C PHE A 262 33.87 23.17 4.99
N ASN A 263 32.55 23.05 4.87
CA ASN A 263 31.76 23.73 3.85
C ASN A 263 30.98 24.91 4.44
N ASN A 264 31.44 26.14 4.14
CA ASN A 264 30.82 27.46 4.41
C ASN A 264 30.50 27.79 5.89
N THR A 265 29.64 27.00 6.52
CA THR A 265 29.22 27.14 7.93
C THR A 265 29.05 25.79 8.64
N HIS A 266 29.38 24.68 7.99
CA HIS A 266 29.25 23.33 8.54
C HIS A 266 30.56 22.56 8.41
N LEU A 267 30.90 21.81 9.45
CA LEU A 267 32.05 20.90 9.48
C LEU A 267 31.56 19.45 9.45
N PHE A 268 31.97 18.71 8.43
CA PHE A 268 31.71 17.29 8.23
C PHE A 268 32.89 16.48 8.81
N VAL A 269 32.57 15.46 9.60
CA VAL A 269 33.54 14.73 10.42
C VAL A 269 33.30 13.21 10.30
N PRO A 270 33.98 12.51 9.39
CA PRO A 270 33.99 11.04 9.37
C PRO A 270 34.62 10.48 10.66
N TYR A 271 34.14 9.31 11.12
CA TYR A 271 34.69 8.67 12.33
C TYR A 271 34.56 7.13 12.32
N ASN A 272 35.61 6.44 12.76
CA ASN A 272 35.81 4.96 12.76
C ASN A 272 34.58 4.13 12.37
N ASN A 273 34.43 3.84 11.07
CA ASN A 273 33.47 2.88 10.49
C ASN A 273 32.01 3.04 10.97
N ARG A 274 31.60 4.25 11.37
CA ARG A 274 30.30 4.52 12.03
C ARG A 274 29.50 5.66 11.40
N GLY A 275 29.85 6.07 10.18
CA GLY A 275 29.28 7.23 9.51
C GLY A 275 30.05 8.51 9.80
N PHE A 276 29.33 9.62 9.93
CA PHE A 276 29.92 10.96 10.07
C PHE A 276 29.03 11.91 10.87
N LYS A 277 29.65 12.90 11.53
CA LYS A 277 28.98 13.97 12.26
C LYS A 277 28.98 15.26 11.45
N ILE A 278 27.93 16.06 11.60
CA ILE A 278 27.84 17.42 11.05
C ILE A 278 27.73 18.41 12.20
N PHE A 279 28.64 19.38 12.23
CA PHE A 279 28.63 20.47 13.20
C PHE A 279 28.29 21.79 12.51
N TYR A 280 27.28 22.49 12.99
CA TYR A 280 27.05 23.88 12.59
C TYR A 280 28.04 24.79 13.33
N VAL A 281 28.76 25.61 12.58
CA VAL A 281 29.80 26.53 13.06
C VAL A 281 29.44 27.98 12.66
N PRO A 282 28.42 28.59 13.29
CA PRO A 282 28.07 30.00 13.07
C PRO A 282 29.14 30.98 13.59
N SER A 283 30.10 30.47 14.36
CA SER A 283 31.27 31.16 14.88
C SER A 283 32.30 30.11 15.34
N PRO A 284 33.61 30.29 15.10
CA PRO A 284 34.70 29.39 15.55
C PRO A 284 34.74 29.05 17.05
N ASN A 285 34.00 29.79 17.89
CA ASN A 285 33.90 29.58 19.33
C ASN A 285 32.54 29.02 19.81
N THR A 286 31.60 28.74 18.89
CA THR A 286 30.32 28.08 19.19
C THR A 286 29.94 27.01 18.14
N PRO A 287 30.79 25.99 17.88
CA PRO A 287 30.36 24.83 17.12
C PRO A 287 29.29 24.04 17.88
N VAL A 288 28.29 23.49 17.18
CA VAL A 288 27.20 22.69 17.76
C VAL A 288 26.97 21.48 16.86
N GLN A 289 26.90 20.26 17.44
CA GLN A 289 26.53 19.07 16.66
C GLN A 289 25.08 19.24 16.18
N GLN A 290 24.88 19.25 14.87
CA GLN A 290 23.57 19.38 14.25
C GLN A 290 22.99 18.01 13.89
N TYR A 291 23.83 17.11 13.37
CA TYR A 291 23.43 15.80 12.88
C TYR A 291 24.55 14.77 13.11
N GLU A 292 24.18 13.49 13.11
CA GLU A 292 25.09 12.34 13.16
C GLU A 292 24.49 11.27 12.24
N TYR A 293 25.08 11.11 11.06
CA TYR A 293 24.78 9.96 10.21
C TYR A 293 25.47 8.73 10.81
N ARG A 294 24.73 7.61 10.85
CA ARG A 294 25.22 6.30 11.26
C ARG A 294 24.89 5.33 10.15
N SER A 295 25.89 4.61 9.66
CA SER A 295 25.67 3.50 8.73
C SER A 295 24.77 2.45 9.40
N LYS A 296 23.69 2.03 8.70
CA LYS A 296 22.73 1.02 9.17
C LYS A 296 23.47 -0.22 9.70
N GLY A 297 24.49 -0.63 8.95
CA GLY A 297 25.53 -1.56 9.36
C GLY A 297 25.33 -2.97 8.86
N GLU A 298 26.43 -3.70 8.68
CA GLU A 298 26.45 -5.09 8.25
C GLU A 298 25.44 -5.96 9.02
N ILE A 299 24.33 -6.30 8.38
CA ILE A 299 23.45 -7.39 8.83
C ILE A 299 23.68 -8.60 7.91
N ARG A 300 23.63 -9.80 8.49
CA ARG A 300 24.09 -11.03 7.82
C ARG A 300 23.08 -12.16 7.80
N ASP A 301 22.18 -12.20 8.77
CA ASP A 301 21.23 -13.30 8.95
C ASP A 301 20.03 -12.80 9.75
N ILE A 302 18.88 -13.44 9.55
CA ILE A 302 17.60 -13.08 10.14
C ILE A 302 16.80 -14.36 10.42
N GLU A 303 16.19 -14.42 11.60
CA GLU A 303 15.13 -15.40 11.87
C GLU A 303 13.90 -14.71 12.47
N ILE A 304 12.73 -15.07 11.96
CA ILE A 304 11.43 -14.56 12.41
C ILE A 304 10.83 -15.47 13.50
N LYS A 305 10.19 -14.86 14.49
CA LYS A 305 9.38 -15.58 15.49
C LYS A 305 8.19 -14.74 15.96
N ASP A 306 6.99 -15.27 15.74
CA ASP A 306 5.70 -14.64 16.06
C ASP A 306 5.51 -13.31 15.30
N ASP A 307 5.76 -12.17 15.97
CA ASP A 307 5.70 -10.81 15.42
C ASP A 307 7.06 -10.08 15.53
N TYR A 308 8.17 -10.83 15.66
CA TYR A 308 9.51 -10.30 15.92
C TYR A 308 10.59 -10.87 14.98
N ALA A 309 11.40 -9.98 14.41
CA ALA A 309 12.61 -10.34 13.64
C ALA A 309 13.86 -10.24 14.53
N TYR A 310 14.69 -11.29 14.52
CA TYR A 310 15.98 -11.35 15.19
C TYR A 310 17.09 -11.29 14.14
N ILE A 311 17.99 -10.31 14.22
CA ILE A 311 18.89 -9.94 13.11
C ILE A 311 20.36 -9.96 13.56
N ALA A 312 21.20 -10.70 12.85
CA ALA A 312 22.65 -10.79 13.07
C ALA A 312 23.40 -9.55 12.55
N GLY A 313 23.36 -8.46 13.31
CA GLY A 313 24.18 -7.27 13.06
C GLY A 313 25.64 -7.50 13.45
N TYR A 314 26.52 -7.73 12.48
CA TYR A 314 27.94 -8.07 12.68
C TYR A 314 28.64 -7.10 13.65
N GLN A 315 28.47 -5.79 13.45
CA GLN A 315 29.09 -4.76 14.30
C GLN A 315 28.26 -4.38 15.56
N TYR A 316 27.03 -4.88 15.69
CA TYR A 316 26.04 -4.41 16.66
C TYR A 316 25.58 -5.48 17.68
N GLY A 317 25.82 -6.77 17.39
CA GLY A 317 25.19 -7.88 18.09
C GLY A 317 23.86 -8.25 17.46
N VAL A 318 23.03 -9.04 18.14
CA VAL A 318 21.70 -9.37 17.62
C VAL A 318 20.76 -8.19 17.87
N VAL A 319 20.14 -7.65 16.82
CA VAL A 319 19.08 -6.64 16.90
C VAL A 319 17.73 -7.35 16.92
N VAL A 320 16.76 -6.83 17.66
CA VAL A 320 15.39 -7.39 17.67
C VAL A 320 14.39 -6.29 17.32
N LEU A 321 13.67 -6.50 16.22
CA LEU A 321 12.63 -5.61 15.72
C LEU A 321 11.24 -6.20 16.00
N ASP A 322 10.31 -5.34 16.42
CA ASP A 322 8.88 -5.60 16.32
C ASP A 322 8.45 -5.35 14.88
N ILE A 323 7.88 -6.37 14.23
CA ILE A 323 7.45 -6.35 12.83
C ILE A 323 5.93 -6.47 12.69
N SER A 324 5.17 -6.35 13.78
CA SER A 324 3.69 -6.37 13.78
C SER A 324 3.05 -5.28 12.89
N ASN A 325 3.82 -4.26 12.50
CA ASN A 325 3.51 -3.36 11.40
C ASN A 325 4.77 -3.09 10.56
N TYR A 326 4.85 -3.69 9.39
CA TYR A 326 5.96 -3.57 8.45
C TYR A 326 6.27 -2.13 8.00
N ALA A 327 5.25 -1.26 7.90
CA ALA A 327 5.44 0.15 7.56
C ALA A 327 6.05 0.98 8.72
N THR A 328 6.05 0.44 9.94
CA THR A 328 6.59 1.11 11.14
C THR A 328 7.35 0.14 12.04
N MET A 329 8.25 -0.68 11.47
CA MET A 329 9.10 -1.59 12.26
C MET A 329 9.91 -0.82 13.32
N THR A 330 10.02 -1.35 14.53
CA THR A 330 10.76 -0.69 15.62
C THR A 330 11.71 -1.62 16.37
N MET A 331 12.94 -1.15 16.65
CA MET A 331 13.88 -1.90 17.49
C MET A 331 13.38 -1.90 18.94
N VAL A 332 13.00 -3.08 19.43
CA VAL A 332 12.56 -3.29 20.81
C VAL A 332 13.67 -3.77 21.73
N ASN A 333 14.70 -4.45 21.20
CA ASN A 333 15.81 -4.95 22.00
C ASN A 333 17.13 -5.09 21.21
N SER A 334 18.24 -5.29 21.93
CA SER A 334 19.55 -5.60 21.32
C SER A 334 20.46 -6.40 22.25
N ILE A 335 21.10 -7.44 21.72
CA ILE A 335 22.02 -8.33 22.44
C ILE A 335 23.47 -7.87 22.17
N THR A 336 23.94 -6.89 22.92
CA THR A 336 25.28 -6.30 22.69
C THR A 336 26.42 -7.25 23.08
N THR A 337 27.07 -7.88 22.11
CA THR A 337 28.29 -8.68 22.34
C THR A 337 29.53 -7.76 22.37
N ASN A 338 30.34 -7.84 23.43
CA ASN A 338 31.55 -7.00 23.58
C ASN A 338 32.74 -7.56 22.76
N ILE A 339 32.50 -7.83 21.47
CA ILE A 339 33.26 -8.77 20.61
C ILE A 339 33.11 -10.22 21.15
N PRO A 340 32.96 -11.24 20.31
CA PRO A 340 32.84 -11.27 18.84
C PRO A 340 31.40 -11.20 18.30
N LEU A 341 31.30 -11.36 16.99
CA LEU A 341 30.27 -10.84 16.09
C LEU A 341 29.29 -11.97 15.70
N PRO A 342 27.96 -11.76 15.67
CA PRO A 342 27.03 -12.75 15.12
C PRO A 342 27.29 -12.92 13.61
N ILE A 343 27.16 -14.15 13.13
CA ILE A 343 27.25 -14.48 11.70
C ILE A 343 25.93 -15.11 11.26
N ASN A 344 25.48 -16.15 11.96
CA ASN A 344 24.16 -16.77 11.78
C ASN A 344 23.42 -17.01 13.12
N LEU A 345 22.10 -17.22 13.03
CA LEU A 345 21.11 -17.46 14.07
C LEU A 345 20.40 -18.82 13.90
N GLU A 346 19.72 -19.28 14.95
CA GLU A 346 18.71 -20.33 14.87
C GLU A 346 17.75 -20.25 16.08
N ILE A 347 16.45 -20.37 15.87
CA ILE A 347 15.38 -20.27 16.88
C ILE A 347 14.71 -21.63 17.06
N ILE A 348 14.94 -22.26 18.22
CA ILE A 348 14.22 -23.47 18.64
C ILE A 348 13.32 -23.17 19.83
N GLY A 349 12.10 -22.73 19.53
CA GLY A 349 11.10 -22.36 20.52
C GLY A 349 11.46 -21.06 21.26
N ASP A 350 11.70 -21.14 22.56
CA ASP A 350 12.07 -19.99 23.40
C ASP A 350 13.59 -19.72 23.43
N ILE A 351 14.40 -20.42 22.63
CA ILE A 351 15.87 -20.33 22.67
C ILE A 351 16.42 -19.89 21.31
N LEU A 352 17.11 -18.75 21.32
CA LEU A 352 17.95 -18.28 20.23
C LEU A 352 19.37 -18.84 20.40
N TYR A 353 19.85 -19.53 19.37
CA TYR A 353 21.21 -19.97 19.17
C TYR A 353 21.90 -18.95 18.24
N VAL A 354 23.17 -18.65 18.50
CA VAL A 354 23.94 -17.66 17.71
C VAL A 354 25.33 -18.19 17.41
N ALA A 355 25.64 -18.32 16.12
CA ALA A 355 26.98 -18.59 15.61
C ALA A 355 27.81 -17.29 15.65
N ALA A 356 28.36 -16.98 16.83
CA ALA A 356 29.05 -15.71 17.08
C ALA A 356 30.53 -15.70 16.61
N GLY A 357 30.83 -16.23 15.42
CA GLY A 357 32.17 -16.20 14.84
C GLY A 357 33.22 -16.78 15.78
N GLY A 358 34.33 -16.04 15.97
CA GLY A 358 35.43 -16.43 16.87
C GLY A 358 35.05 -16.64 18.35
N ALA A 359 33.81 -16.38 18.74
CA ALA A 359 33.31 -16.63 20.09
C ALA A 359 32.92 -18.10 20.30
N GLY A 360 32.56 -18.79 19.23
CA GLY A 360 31.74 -20.00 19.25
C GLY A 360 30.27 -19.72 19.59
N LEU A 361 29.51 -20.78 19.77
CA LEU A 361 28.06 -20.76 20.03
C LEU A 361 27.67 -19.95 21.28
N ARG A 362 26.62 -19.13 21.18
CA ARG A 362 25.95 -18.42 22.29
C ARG A 362 24.46 -18.80 22.33
N LEU A 363 23.88 -18.92 23.53
CA LEU A 363 22.44 -19.17 23.72
C LEU A 363 21.78 -18.06 24.54
N TYR A 364 20.57 -17.69 24.14
CA TYR A 364 19.73 -16.69 24.81
C TYR A 364 18.30 -17.22 24.92
N ASN A 365 17.64 -16.97 26.05
CA ASN A 365 16.20 -17.15 26.19
C ASN A 365 15.49 -15.92 25.64
N ILE A 366 14.58 -16.14 24.69
CA ILE A 366 13.80 -15.13 23.97
C ILE A 366 12.28 -15.27 24.22
N SER A 367 11.86 -15.98 25.28
CA SER A 367 10.45 -16.11 25.69
C SER A 367 9.76 -14.76 26.00
N ASP A 368 10.54 -13.70 26.19
CA ASP A 368 10.10 -12.31 26.21
C ASP A 368 11.11 -11.51 25.34
N PRO A 369 10.72 -11.01 24.15
CA PRO A 369 11.63 -10.25 23.29
C PRO A 369 12.09 -8.94 23.93
N LEU A 370 11.40 -8.44 24.96
CA LEU A 370 11.72 -7.21 25.68
C LEU A 370 12.71 -7.43 26.85
N ASP A 371 12.87 -8.66 27.34
CA ASP A 371 13.77 -9.02 28.46
C ASP A 371 14.57 -10.30 28.14
N ILE A 372 15.41 -10.24 27.10
CA ILE A 372 16.22 -11.37 26.61
C ILE A 372 17.31 -11.74 27.61
N VAL A 373 17.35 -13.02 28.03
CA VAL A 373 18.25 -13.53 29.08
C VAL A 373 19.32 -14.43 28.48
N ALA A 374 20.59 -14.02 28.56
CA ALA A 374 21.73 -14.87 28.19
C ALA A 374 21.81 -16.14 29.10
N LEU A 375 22.01 -17.31 28.47
CA LEU A 375 22.02 -18.61 29.15
C LEU A 375 23.45 -19.11 29.41
N ASP A 376 24.02 -19.86 28.47
CA ASP A 376 25.40 -20.36 28.50
C ASP A 376 26.04 -20.27 27.11
N TYR A 377 27.33 -20.59 27.01
CA TYR A 377 28.10 -20.47 25.77
C TYR A 377 29.15 -21.56 25.62
N TYR A 378 29.47 -21.90 24.37
CA TYR A 378 30.55 -22.82 24.06
C TYR A 378 31.57 -22.19 23.12
N SER A 379 32.83 -22.13 23.54
CA SER A 379 33.92 -21.67 22.67
C SER A 379 34.45 -22.84 21.82
N THR A 380 34.09 -22.83 20.55
CA THR A 380 34.48 -23.78 19.48
C THR A 380 35.96 -23.75 19.11
N SER A 381 36.78 -22.97 19.82
CA SER A 381 38.22 -22.72 19.62
C SER A 381 38.66 -22.07 18.29
N LEU A 382 37.78 -22.01 17.28
CA LEU A 382 37.89 -21.25 16.03
C LEU A 382 36.49 -20.73 15.63
N ASN A 383 36.41 -19.89 14.60
CA ASN A 383 35.17 -19.27 14.14
C ASN A 383 34.03 -20.28 13.93
N CYS A 384 32.92 -20.09 14.62
CA CYS A 384 31.63 -20.70 14.34
C CYS A 384 30.89 -19.80 13.34
N HIS A 385 30.70 -20.25 12.11
CA HIS A 385 30.02 -19.47 11.08
C HIS A 385 28.51 -19.67 11.13
N ASP A 386 28.05 -20.90 11.38
CA ASP A 386 26.64 -21.27 11.40
C ASP A 386 26.34 -22.38 12.44
N VAL A 387 25.09 -22.48 12.87
CA VAL A 387 24.55 -23.44 13.83
C VAL A 387 23.17 -23.95 13.42
N LYS A 388 22.98 -25.28 13.48
CA LYS A 388 21.66 -25.94 13.39
C LYS A 388 21.46 -26.96 14.53
N VAL A 389 20.23 -27.19 15.01
CA VAL A 389 19.91 -27.89 16.27
C VAL A 389 18.87 -28.99 16.07
N GLN A 390 19.34 -30.25 15.98
CA GLN A 390 18.45 -31.40 15.98
C GLN A 390 18.24 -31.98 17.38
N GLY A 391 17.13 -31.57 18.01
CA GLY A 391 16.47 -32.19 19.18
C GLY A 391 17.16 -32.02 20.54
N LYS A 392 18.48 -32.28 20.63
CA LYS A 392 19.29 -32.07 21.86
C LYS A 392 20.77 -31.80 21.58
N TYR A 393 21.13 -31.65 20.31
CA TYR A 393 22.47 -31.37 19.84
C TYR A 393 22.43 -30.14 18.95
N ALA A 394 23.24 -29.13 19.28
CA ALA A 394 23.66 -28.12 18.32
C ALA A 394 24.82 -28.69 17.51
N TYR A 395 24.77 -28.45 16.22
CA TYR A 395 25.81 -28.74 15.25
C TYR A 395 26.33 -27.40 14.78
N CYS A 396 27.64 -27.26 14.60
CA CYS A 396 28.26 -25.98 14.29
C CYS A 396 29.26 -26.12 13.15
N ALA A 397 29.14 -25.28 12.13
CA ALA A 397 30.15 -25.11 11.10
C ALA A 397 31.30 -24.26 11.67
N THR A 398 32.46 -24.89 11.95
CA THR A 398 33.57 -24.23 12.67
C THR A 398 34.74 -23.84 11.79
N TYR A 399 34.45 -23.31 10.59
CA TYR A 399 35.42 -22.85 9.60
C TYR A 399 36.49 -23.91 9.33
N SER A 400 37.77 -23.64 9.60
CA SER A 400 38.88 -24.58 9.40
C SER A 400 38.96 -25.74 10.42
N ASN A 401 37.97 -25.92 11.30
CA ASN A 401 37.86 -27.09 12.20
C ASN A 401 36.84 -28.14 11.72
N GLY A 402 36.01 -27.86 10.70
CA GLY A 402 34.92 -28.72 10.28
C GLY A 402 33.69 -28.63 11.21
N LEU A 403 32.97 -29.74 11.36
CA LEU A 403 31.80 -29.86 12.23
C LEU A 403 32.21 -29.97 13.70
N GLN A 404 31.52 -29.25 14.59
CA GLN A 404 31.49 -29.55 16.03
C GLN A 404 30.06 -29.87 16.47
N ILE A 405 29.91 -30.86 17.35
CA ILE A 405 28.61 -31.26 17.92
C ILE A 405 28.63 -30.99 19.42
N ILE A 406 27.65 -30.21 19.89
CA ILE A 406 27.52 -29.72 21.25
C ILE A 406 26.18 -30.22 21.81
N ASN A 407 26.19 -30.83 22.98
CA ASN A 407 24.98 -31.24 23.69
C ASN A 407 24.35 -30.02 24.40
N VAL A 408 23.12 -29.71 23.99
CA VAL A 408 22.32 -28.56 24.46
C VAL A 408 21.12 -28.97 25.32
N THR A 409 21.06 -30.24 25.78
CA THR A 409 19.96 -30.77 26.63
C THR A 409 19.68 -29.93 27.88
N ASP A 410 20.69 -29.23 28.41
CA ASP A 410 20.52 -28.14 29.37
C ASP A 410 21.20 -26.89 28.76
N PRO A 411 20.44 -25.86 28.34
CA PRO A 411 20.99 -24.67 27.70
C PRO A 411 21.77 -23.78 28.67
N ASN A 412 21.82 -24.12 29.96
CA ASN A 412 22.61 -23.45 31.00
C ASN A 412 23.93 -24.19 31.31
N ALA A 413 24.22 -25.31 30.62
CA ALA A 413 25.36 -26.18 30.92
C ALA A 413 25.83 -26.97 29.69
N LEU A 414 26.33 -26.25 28.68
CA LEU A 414 26.72 -26.82 27.39
C LEU A 414 27.91 -27.78 27.48
N THR A 415 27.86 -28.87 26.71
CA THR A 415 28.92 -29.89 26.72
C THR A 415 29.27 -30.40 25.32
N HIS A 416 30.53 -30.23 24.90
CA HIS A 416 31.03 -30.75 23.62
C HIS A 416 30.95 -32.29 23.55
N VAL A 417 30.46 -32.80 22.42
CA VAL A 417 30.36 -34.22 22.08
C VAL A 417 31.57 -34.66 21.26
N VAL A 418 31.71 -34.12 20.04
CA VAL A 418 32.76 -34.50 19.08
C VAL A 418 33.08 -33.35 18.13
N GLN A 419 34.28 -33.37 17.56
CA GLN A 419 34.68 -32.59 16.39
C GLN A 419 34.93 -33.57 15.24
N PHE A 420 34.42 -33.27 14.05
CA PHE A 420 34.54 -34.11 12.86
C PHE A 420 34.77 -33.27 11.59
N GLY A 421 35.83 -33.58 10.85
CA GLY A 421 36.23 -32.86 9.64
C GLY A 421 37.65 -33.23 9.22
N ASP A 422 38.12 -32.73 8.08
CA ASP A 422 39.52 -32.89 7.67
C ASP A 422 40.43 -31.73 8.12
N GLY A 423 39.85 -30.61 8.55
CA GLY A 423 40.57 -29.40 8.97
C GLY A 423 41.38 -28.73 7.86
N GLY A 424 41.06 -29.03 6.60
CA GLY A 424 41.76 -28.52 5.41
C GLY A 424 40.91 -27.61 4.52
N ASN A 425 39.60 -27.57 4.74
CA ASN A 425 38.64 -26.72 4.04
C ASN A 425 37.92 -25.81 5.06
N TYR A 426 37.23 -24.78 4.57
CA TYR A 426 36.45 -23.86 5.40
C TYR A 426 34.98 -24.26 5.36
N SER A 427 34.44 -24.78 6.47
CA SER A 427 32.99 -24.98 6.62
C SER A 427 32.31 -23.63 6.84
N HIS A 428 31.42 -23.24 5.94
CA HIS A 428 30.60 -22.03 6.05
C HIS A 428 29.28 -22.35 6.74
N SER A 429 28.32 -22.95 6.03
CA SER A 429 27.08 -23.44 6.63
C SER A 429 26.91 -24.97 6.64
N ILE A 430 25.89 -25.41 7.35
CA ILE A 430 25.36 -26.77 7.48
C ILE A 430 23.84 -26.75 7.52
N ASP A 431 23.24 -27.86 7.11
CA ASP A 431 21.83 -28.15 7.40
C ASP A 431 21.66 -29.64 7.75
N ILE A 432 20.54 -30.00 8.39
CA ILE A 432 20.34 -31.32 8.99
C ILE A 432 19.01 -31.93 8.57
N TYR A 433 19.08 -33.01 7.80
CA TYR A 433 17.92 -33.80 7.42
C TYR A 433 18.11 -35.28 7.80
N ASP A 434 17.12 -35.83 8.52
CA ASP A 434 17.14 -37.17 9.12
C ASP A 434 18.41 -37.43 9.96
N ASP A 435 19.20 -38.47 9.68
CA ASP A 435 20.43 -38.81 10.39
C ASP A 435 21.70 -38.20 9.72
N CYS A 436 21.56 -37.15 8.89
CA CYS A 436 22.64 -36.56 8.08
C CYS A 436 22.79 -35.04 8.24
N VAL A 437 24.04 -34.58 8.43
CA VAL A 437 24.44 -33.18 8.30
C VAL A 437 24.99 -32.94 6.89
N TYR A 438 24.34 -32.05 6.14
CA TYR A 438 24.81 -31.46 4.89
C TYR A 438 25.71 -30.26 5.24
N MET A 439 26.70 -29.95 4.39
CA MET A 439 27.70 -28.92 4.71
C MET A 439 28.27 -28.25 3.46
N ALA A 440 28.19 -26.93 3.41
CA ALA A 440 28.91 -26.08 2.47
C ALA A 440 30.36 -25.87 2.96
N SER A 441 31.33 -26.36 2.19
CA SER A 441 32.74 -26.42 2.59
C SER A 441 33.69 -25.55 1.76
N HIS A 442 33.23 -24.41 1.23
CA HIS A 442 34.04 -23.50 0.40
C HIS A 442 34.60 -24.25 -0.83
N SER A 443 35.93 -24.32 -0.98
CA SER A 443 36.61 -25.13 -2.02
C SER A 443 36.43 -26.65 -1.88
N GLY A 444 35.84 -27.09 -0.78
CA GLY A 444 35.46 -28.47 -0.49
C GLY A 444 34.06 -28.87 -0.97
N GLY A 445 33.30 -27.95 -1.59
CA GLY A 445 31.96 -28.17 -2.16
C GLY A 445 30.94 -28.69 -1.16
N LEU A 446 29.96 -29.47 -1.66
CA LEU A 446 28.96 -30.17 -0.84
C LEU A 446 29.60 -31.38 -0.14
N GLN A 447 29.43 -31.46 1.17
CA GLN A 447 29.86 -32.59 2.00
C GLN A 447 28.70 -33.07 2.86
N ILE A 448 28.54 -34.39 3.02
CA ILE A 448 27.43 -34.97 3.79
C ILE A 448 27.97 -36.01 4.78
N ILE A 449 27.56 -35.86 6.03
CA ILE A 449 28.10 -36.52 7.22
C ILE A 449 26.97 -37.27 7.92
N ASN A 450 27.08 -38.59 8.01
CA ASN A 450 26.19 -39.39 8.85
C ASN A 450 26.44 -39.08 10.33
N VAL A 451 25.39 -38.72 11.06
CA VAL A 451 25.39 -38.40 12.49
C VAL A 451 24.49 -39.31 13.34
N SER A 452 23.96 -40.41 12.78
CA SER A 452 23.19 -41.44 13.50
C SER A 452 23.87 -41.97 14.78
N ASP A 453 25.21 -41.96 14.81
CA ASP A 453 26.00 -41.94 16.04
C ASP A 453 26.80 -40.63 16.10
N VAL A 454 26.22 -39.60 16.72
CA VAL A 454 26.86 -38.31 17.01
C VAL A 454 28.17 -38.40 17.79
N THR A 455 28.52 -39.57 18.37
CA THR A 455 29.82 -39.78 19.04
C THR A 455 30.89 -40.37 18.11
N ASN A 456 30.49 -40.87 16.94
CA ASN A 456 31.33 -41.36 15.86
C ASN A 456 30.71 -41.04 14.48
N PRO A 457 30.67 -39.75 14.06
CA PRO A 457 30.19 -39.40 12.72
C PRO A 457 31.03 -40.02 11.61
N THR A 458 30.47 -40.15 10.41
CA THR A 458 31.18 -40.69 9.23
C THR A 458 30.81 -39.98 7.93
N TRP A 459 31.73 -39.92 6.98
CA TRP A 459 31.46 -39.35 5.65
C TRP A 459 30.52 -40.26 4.84
N HIS A 460 29.40 -39.74 4.37
CA HIS A 460 28.60 -40.35 3.30
C HIS A 460 29.13 -39.90 1.92
N PHE A 461 29.11 -38.59 1.68
CA PHE A 461 29.37 -37.99 0.37
C PHE A 461 30.27 -36.76 0.48
N ARG A 462 31.07 -36.49 -0.54
CA ARG A 462 31.87 -35.27 -0.72
C ARG A 462 32.14 -35.04 -2.20
N GLU A 463 31.81 -33.85 -2.70
CA GLU A 463 32.13 -33.42 -4.06
C GLU A 463 32.94 -32.11 -4.05
N TYR A 464 34.03 -32.08 -4.81
CA TYR A 464 34.89 -30.90 -4.94
C TYR A 464 34.48 -30.10 -6.18
N LEU A 465 33.75 -29.01 -5.96
CA LEU A 465 33.31 -28.09 -7.01
C LEU A 465 34.39 -27.05 -7.36
N SER A 466 34.25 -26.44 -8.52
CA SER A 466 34.86 -25.14 -8.81
C SER A 466 34.04 -24.01 -8.20
N GLY A 467 34.70 -22.97 -7.70
CA GLY A 467 34.07 -21.92 -6.91
C GLY A 467 34.22 -22.16 -5.41
N TYR A 468 33.32 -21.57 -4.63
CA TYR A 468 33.29 -21.63 -3.18
C TYR A 468 31.86 -21.85 -2.72
N ALA A 469 31.58 -23.00 -2.11
CA ALA A 469 30.28 -23.26 -1.49
C ALA A 469 30.16 -22.47 -0.17
N TYR A 470 29.15 -21.59 -0.10
CA TYR A 470 28.84 -20.80 1.09
C TYR A 470 27.67 -21.41 1.85
N GLU A 471 26.56 -21.68 1.15
CA GLU A 471 25.29 -22.11 1.76
C GLU A 471 24.84 -23.53 1.36
N VAL A 472 24.06 -24.20 2.22
CA VAL A 472 23.40 -25.48 1.96
C VAL A 472 22.04 -25.60 2.68
N TYR A 473 21.00 -26.02 1.96
CA TYR A 473 19.66 -26.28 2.51
C TYR A 473 19.19 -27.68 2.10
N ALA A 474 18.54 -28.46 2.98
CA ALA A 474 18.30 -29.90 2.77
C ALA A 474 16.85 -30.32 3.12
N THR A 475 16.21 -31.03 2.19
CA THR A 475 14.79 -31.43 2.30
C THR A 475 14.59 -32.93 2.03
N GLU A 476 13.35 -33.42 1.89
CA GLU A 476 13.08 -34.83 1.63
C GLU A 476 13.62 -35.28 0.26
N GLY A 477 14.84 -35.79 0.25
CA GLY A 477 15.47 -36.37 -0.94
C GLY A 477 16.11 -35.37 -1.90
N LEU A 478 16.23 -34.09 -1.50
CA LEU A 478 17.01 -33.06 -2.20
C LEU A 478 17.99 -32.33 -1.26
N ALA A 479 19.01 -31.71 -1.84
CA ALA A 479 19.83 -30.69 -1.17
C ALA A 479 20.23 -29.58 -2.17
N PHE A 480 20.11 -28.34 -1.72
CA PHE A 480 20.42 -27.11 -2.46
C PHE A 480 21.76 -26.56 -1.96
N LEU A 481 22.57 -25.99 -2.85
CA LEU A 481 23.90 -25.48 -2.51
C LEU A 481 24.21 -24.16 -3.22
N GLY A 482 24.50 -23.11 -2.44
CA GLY A 482 24.94 -21.80 -2.94
C GLY A 482 26.45 -21.80 -3.20
N ASN A 483 26.86 -21.57 -4.45
CA ASN A 483 28.25 -21.60 -4.88
C ASN A 483 28.64 -20.28 -5.57
N GLY A 484 29.54 -19.50 -4.94
CA GLY A 484 29.67 -18.06 -5.20
C GLY A 484 30.33 -17.59 -6.50
N TYR A 485 30.37 -18.43 -7.54
CA TYR A 485 30.68 -18.05 -8.94
C TYR A 485 30.03 -19.03 -9.94
N ALA A 486 28.94 -19.70 -9.52
CA ALA A 486 28.19 -20.65 -10.36
C ALA A 486 26.75 -20.86 -9.87
N GLY A 487 26.21 -19.92 -9.08
CA GLY A 487 24.86 -19.91 -8.54
C GLY A 487 24.45 -21.11 -7.67
N LEU A 488 23.21 -21.56 -7.88
CA LEU A 488 22.47 -22.52 -7.07
C LEU A 488 22.48 -23.90 -7.73
N TYR A 489 22.90 -24.92 -6.98
CA TYR A 489 22.99 -26.32 -7.42
C TYR A 489 21.93 -27.17 -6.70
N VAL A 490 21.22 -28.06 -7.41
CA VAL A 490 20.22 -28.98 -6.85
C VAL A 490 20.71 -30.42 -6.95
N TYR A 491 20.92 -31.08 -5.82
CA TYR A 491 21.32 -32.48 -5.73
C TYR A 491 20.14 -33.36 -5.35
N ASN A 492 19.96 -34.50 -6.03
CA ASN A 492 19.10 -35.57 -5.52
C ASN A 492 19.84 -36.38 -4.46
N THR A 493 19.26 -36.46 -3.26
CA THR A 493 19.78 -37.13 -2.07
C THR A 493 18.90 -38.32 -1.66
N THR A 494 17.89 -38.67 -2.47
CA THR A 494 16.93 -39.75 -2.21
C THR A 494 17.60 -41.14 -2.10
N ASP A 495 18.73 -41.33 -2.79
CA ASP A 495 19.62 -42.49 -2.63
C ASP A 495 21.00 -42.03 -2.17
N MET A 496 21.29 -42.17 -0.87
CA MET A 496 22.57 -41.76 -0.26
C MET A 496 23.80 -42.54 -0.75
N ASP A 497 23.61 -43.69 -1.43
CA ASP A 497 24.70 -44.41 -2.12
C ASP A 497 24.92 -43.88 -3.57
N ASN A 498 24.01 -43.06 -4.10
CA ASN A 498 24.03 -42.53 -5.48
C ASN A 498 23.49 -41.09 -5.56
N ILE A 499 24.09 -40.17 -4.80
CA ILE A 499 23.80 -38.73 -4.86
C ILE A 499 24.29 -38.15 -6.18
N VAL A 500 23.46 -37.32 -6.83
CA VAL A 500 23.74 -36.72 -8.15
C VAL A 500 23.22 -35.28 -8.24
N LEU A 501 23.97 -34.40 -8.88
CA LEU A 501 23.48 -33.11 -9.37
C LEU A 501 22.37 -33.36 -10.41
N ILE A 502 21.19 -32.77 -10.23
CA ILE A 502 20.05 -32.89 -11.15
C ILE A 502 19.77 -31.59 -11.92
N ASP A 503 19.99 -30.43 -11.30
CA ASP A 503 19.83 -29.12 -11.94
C ASP A 503 20.81 -28.09 -11.37
N ASN A 504 21.10 -27.02 -12.12
CA ASN A 504 21.83 -25.85 -11.61
C ASN A 504 21.51 -24.58 -12.41
N THR A 505 21.45 -23.45 -11.71
CA THR A 505 21.28 -22.10 -12.28
C THR A 505 22.45 -21.21 -11.85
N ASP A 506 22.82 -20.24 -12.68
CA ASP A 506 23.93 -19.30 -12.44
C ASP A 506 23.45 -17.88 -12.72
N PRO A 507 22.78 -17.21 -11.75
CA PRO A 507 22.29 -15.84 -11.90
C PRO A 507 23.40 -14.79 -11.79
N GLY A 508 24.64 -15.20 -11.51
CA GLY A 508 25.72 -14.29 -11.07
C GLY A 508 25.85 -14.24 -9.55
N GLY A 509 26.66 -13.29 -9.08
CA GLY A 509 26.87 -13.01 -7.65
C GLY A 509 27.42 -14.15 -6.78
N PHE A 510 27.34 -13.95 -5.46
CA PHE A 510 27.73 -14.93 -4.45
C PHE A 510 26.50 -15.46 -3.70
N GLY A 511 26.03 -16.66 -4.04
CA GLY A 511 24.93 -17.31 -3.31
C GLY A 511 25.20 -17.40 -1.82
N HIS A 512 24.43 -16.68 -0.99
CA HIS A 512 24.77 -16.45 0.42
C HIS A 512 23.80 -17.08 1.43
N ASP A 513 22.52 -17.17 1.11
CA ASP A 513 21.50 -17.83 1.93
C ASP A 513 20.43 -18.52 1.04
N ILE A 514 19.75 -19.53 1.59
CA ILE A 514 18.70 -20.34 0.93
C ILE A 514 17.61 -20.67 1.96
N THR A 515 16.40 -20.14 1.77
CA THR A 515 15.20 -20.59 2.49
C THR A 515 14.10 -21.06 1.53
N MET A 516 13.05 -21.69 2.04
CA MET A 516 12.00 -22.30 1.23
C MET A 516 10.64 -22.31 1.93
N GLU A 517 9.63 -21.67 1.33
CA GLU A 517 8.23 -21.75 1.78
C GLU A 517 7.40 -22.52 0.74
N GLY A 518 6.76 -23.62 1.17
CA GLY A 518 5.96 -24.48 0.31
C GLY A 518 6.78 -25.15 -0.80
N GLN A 519 6.69 -24.60 -2.02
CA GLN A 519 7.41 -25.05 -3.23
C GLN A 519 8.37 -24.00 -3.81
N TYR A 520 8.44 -22.82 -3.18
CA TYR A 520 9.26 -21.70 -3.62
C TYR A 520 10.55 -21.63 -2.83
N ILE A 521 11.66 -21.51 -3.55
CA ILE A 521 13.02 -21.39 -3.02
C ILE A 521 13.46 -19.93 -3.18
N TYR A 522 13.84 -19.32 -2.08
CA TYR A 522 14.30 -17.94 -1.99
C TYR A 522 15.83 -17.98 -1.82
N PHE A 523 16.54 -17.49 -2.83
CA PHE A 523 18.00 -17.59 -2.92
C PHE A 523 18.61 -16.20 -3.02
N SER A 524 19.32 -15.77 -1.99
CA SER A 524 20.10 -14.53 -2.04
C SER A 524 21.41 -14.77 -2.79
N SER A 525 21.72 -13.90 -3.74
CA SER A 525 23.03 -13.85 -4.39
C SER A 525 23.62 -12.46 -4.22
N TYR A 526 24.67 -12.36 -3.41
CA TYR A 526 25.20 -11.12 -2.82
C TYR A 526 25.14 -9.88 -3.71
N TYR A 527 25.61 -9.94 -4.96
CA TYR A 527 25.69 -8.79 -5.87
C TYR A 527 24.55 -8.68 -6.88
N GLU A 528 23.59 -9.60 -6.86
CA GLU A 528 22.51 -9.71 -7.86
C GLU A 528 21.12 -9.75 -7.19
N GLY A 529 21.03 -9.46 -5.88
CA GLY A 529 19.78 -9.44 -5.13
C GLY A 529 19.21 -10.82 -4.76
N LEU A 530 17.89 -10.93 -4.77
CA LEU A 530 17.14 -12.14 -4.40
C LEU A 530 16.51 -12.78 -5.64
N PHE A 531 16.62 -14.11 -5.75
CA PHE A 531 15.97 -14.90 -6.78
C PHE A 531 14.91 -15.83 -6.18
N ILE A 532 13.75 -15.91 -6.83
CA ILE A 532 12.64 -16.76 -6.42
C ILE A 532 12.47 -17.85 -7.49
N TYR A 533 12.62 -19.11 -7.07
CA TYR A 533 12.48 -20.28 -7.94
C TYR A 533 11.34 -21.18 -7.48
N GLU A 534 10.45 -21.58 -8.40
CA GLU A 534 9.53 -22.69 -8.20
C GLU A 534 10.22 -24.03 -8.49
N LEU A 535 10.02 -25.02 -7.63
CA LEU A 535 10.59 -26.36 -7.77
C LEU A 535 9.63 -27.34 -8.46
N ILE A 536 9.70 -27.44 -9.79
CA ILE A 536 8.80 -28.29 -10.59
C ILE A 536 9.49 -29.62 -10.95
N ASP A 537 8.94 -30.74 -10.47
CA ASP A 537 9.44 -32.12 -10.73
C ASP A 537 10.94 -32.35 -10.44
N GLY A 538 11.57 -31.47 -9.65
CA GLY A 538 13.00 -31.49 -9.31
C GLY A 538 13.90 -30.60 -10.17
N SER A 539 13.31 -29.75 -11.02
CA SER A 539 14.00 -28.68 -11.76
C SER A 539 13.64 -27.30 -11.22
N LEU A 540 14.52 -26.32 -11.42
CA LEU A 540 14.29 -24.93 -11.02
C LEU A 540 13.65 -24.14 -12.17
N LEU A 541 12.49 -23.54 -11.91
CA LEU A 541 11.92 -22.47 -12.74
C LEU A 541 12.08 -21.15 -12.00
N GLN A 542 12.79 -20.17 -12.58
CA GLN A 542 12.79 -18.81 -12.04
C GLN A 542 11.42 -18.19 -12.28
N VAL A 543 10.75 -17.79 -11.20
CA VAL A 543 9.41 -17.17 -11.25
C VAL A 543 9.47 -15.68 -10.88
N GLY A 544 10.44 -15.26 -10.07
CA GLY A 544 10.64 -13.86 -9.70
C GLY A 544 12.09 -13.52 -9.37
N ASN A 545 12.39 -12.23 -9.30
CA ASN A 545 13.65 -11.69 -8.82
C ASN A 545 13.47 -10.27 -8.26
N TYR A 546 14.12 -9.97 -7.14
CA TYR A 546 14.27 -8.61 -6.64
C TYR A 546 15.74 -8.20 -6.76
N TYR A 547 16.01 -7.27 -7.68
CA TYR A 547 17.30 -6.62 -7.81
C TYR A 547 17.28 -5.35 -6.97
N ASP A 548 18.28 -5.19 -6.09
CA ASP A 548 18.50 -3.94 -5.37
C ASP A 548 19.73 -3.25 -5.99
N ASP A 549 19.52 -2.06 -6.55
CA ASP A 549 20.59 -1.26 -7.18
C ASP A 549 21.54 -0.63 -6.15
N GLU A 550 21.16 -0.54 -4.87
CA GLU A 550 21.98 0.01 -3.77
C GLU A 550 22.54 -1.06 -2.81
N GLY A 551 22.10 -2.32 -2.95
CA GLY A 551 22.21 -3.35 -1.92
C GLY A 551 23.28 -4.44 -2.09
N SER A 552 23.30 -5.37 -1.15
CA SER A 552 23.86 -6.72 -1.33
C SER A 552 23.17 -7.77 -0.44
N ALA A 553 22.33 -8.63 -1.01
CA ALA A 553 21.51 -9.60 -0.26
C ALA A 553 22.34 -10.68 0.47
N TYR A 554 22.17 -10.80 1.79
CA TYR A 554 22.88 -11.76 2.64
C TYR A 554 21.93 -12.87 3.13
N GLY A 555 21.39 -12.79 4.35
CA GLY A 555 20.38 -13.73 4.86
C GLY A 555 18.99 -13.47 4.28
N VAL A 556 18.16 -14.51 4.20
CA VAL A 556 16.74 -14.42 3.80
C VAL A 556 15.88 -15.40 4.60
N ASP A 557 14.83 -14.88 5.24
CA ASP A 557 13.79 -15.68 5.91
C ASP A 557 12.40 -15.35 5.34
N VAL A 558 11.45 -16.29 5.45
CA VAL A 558 10.09 -16.16 4.90
C VAL A 558 9.08 -16.71 5.90
N GLU A 559 8.09 -15.88 6.26
CA GLU A 559 6.94 -16.33 7.06
C GLU A 559 5.64 -15.74 6.50
N LYS A 560 4.68 -16.61 6.14
CA LYS A 560 3.35 -16.25 5.61
C LYS A 560 3.43 -15.49 4.27
N GLY A 561 4.29 -15.93 3.36
CA GLY A 561 4.50 -15.29 2.05
C GLY A 561 5.27 -13.95 2.07
N ILE A 562 5.59 -13.40 3.23
CA ILE A 562 6.40 -12.17 3.36
C ILE A 562 7.87 -12.56 3.43
N VAL A 563 8.69 -11.93 2.59
CA VAL A 563 10.13 -12.23 2.49
C VAL A 563 10.95 -11.14 3.17
N TYR A 564 11.84 -11.55 4.06
CA TYR A 564 12.67 -10.67 4.87
C TYR A 564 14.13 -10.81 4.43
N VAL A 565 14.69 -9.80 3.77
CA VAL A 565 16.04 -9.84 3.20
C VAL A 565 17.00 -9.00 4.04
N CYS A 566 18.05 -9.62 4.54
CA CYS A 566 19.19 -8.93 5.13
C CYS A 566 20.05 -8.32 4.02
N ASP A 567 19.70 -7.12 3.58
CA ASP A 567 20.55 -6.35 2.69
C ASP A 567 21.76 -5.79 3.46
N TYR A 568 22.95 -6.25 3.11
CA TYR A 568 24.16 -6.14 3.92
C TYR A 568 24.43 -4.74 4.49
N PHE A 569 24.35 -3.70 3.66
CA PHE A 569 24.46 -2.29 4.12
C PHE A 569 23.15 -1.51 3.99
N GLY A 570 22.24 -1.91 3.10
CA GLY A 570 20.90 -1.35 2.94
C GLY A 570 19.99 -1.62 4.14
N GLY A 571 20.26 -2.64 4.96
CA GLY A 571 19.49 -2.97 6.15
C GLY A 571 18.46 -4.07 5.91
N LEU A 572 17.41 -4.12 6.74
CA LEU A 572 16.34 -5.10 6.54
C LEU A 572 15.35 -4.54 5.51
N GLU A 573 15.31 -5.17 4.35
CA GLU A 573 14.25 -4.95 3.36
C GLU A 573 13.17 -6.04 3.50
N VAL A 574 11.92 -5.67 3.27
CA VAL A 574 10.74 -6.54 3.48
C VAL A 574 9.95 -6.57 2.18
N LEU A 575 10.15 -7.62 1.41
CA LEU A 575 9.54 -7.76 0.10
C LEU A 575 8.15 -8.37 0.23
N ARG A 576 7.21 -7.71 -0.45
CA ARG A 576 5.90 -8.24 -0.80
C ARG A 576 5.95 -8.50 -2.30
N HIS A 577 5.64 -9.72 -2.73
CA HIS A 577 5.50 -9.97 -4.15
C HIS A 577 4.08 -9.57 -4.56
N ASP A 578 4.06 -8.68 -5.53
CA ASP A 578 2.99 -8.04 -6.28
C ASP A 578 3.57 -8.04 -7.70
N ASN A 579 2.81 -8.45 -8.74
CA ASN A 579 3.39 -8.94 -10.00
C ASN A 579 2.81 -8.29 -11.27
N ASP A 580 1.58 -7.82 -11.19
CA ASP A 580 0.80 -7.00 -12.13
C ASP A 580 0.92 -5.51 -11.72
N GLY A 581 0.76 -5.22 -10.41
CA GLY A 581 1.00 -3.91 -9.81
C GLY A 581 -0.20 -3.30 -9.08
N ASP A 582 -1.22 -4.10 -8.74
CA ASP A 582 -2.53 -3.64 -8.24
C ASP A 582 -2.48 -3.14 -6.77
N THR A 583 -1.50 -3.58 -5.97
CA THR A 583 -1.34 -3.40 -4.50
C THR A 583 -1.90 -4.53 -3.62
N LEU A 584 -2.52 -5.57 -4.17
CA LEU A 584 -2.57 -6.89 -3.53
C LEU A 584 -1.16 -7.51 -3.51
N THR A 585 -1.10 -8.78 -3.16
CA THR A 585 0.13 -9.56 -3.18
C THR A 585 -0.19 -10.96 -3.66
N ASN A 586 0.77 -11.64 -4.28
CA ASN A 586 0.55 -12.97 -4.85
C ASN A 586 0.15 -14.01 -3.79
N HIS A 587 0.31 -13.69 -2.50
CA HIS A 587 -0.26 -14.45 -1.40
C HIS A 587 -1.75 -14.12 -1.11
N GLN A 588 -2.12 -12.85 -1.13
CA GLN A 588 -3.52 -12.42 -0.98
C GLN A 588 -4.37 -12.92 -2.14
N GLU A 589 -3.89 -12.77 -3.36
CA GLU A 589 -4.55 -13.25 -4.58
C GLU A 589 -4.76 -14.77 -4.52
N ILE A 590 -3.68 -15.57 -4.52
CA ILE A 590 -3.77 -17.05 -4.54
C ILE A 590 -4.52 -17.66 -3.34
N TYR A 591 -4.44 -17.05 -2.15
CA TYR A 591 -4.94 -17.68 -0.91
C TYR A 591 -6.09 -16.95 -0.19
N THR A 592 -6.48 -15.75 -0.64
CA THR A 592 -7.58 -14.96 -0.02
C THR A 592 -8.69 -14.63 -1.02
N TYR A 593 -8.35 -14.11 -2.21
CA TYR A 593 -9.32 -13.56 -3.18
C TYR A 593 -9.51 -14.43 -4.44
N ASN A 594 -8.58 -15.35 -4.73
CA ASN A 594 -8.58 -16.30 -5.85
C ASN A 594 -8.34 -15.68 -7.26
N THR A 595 -7.85 -14.45 -7.31
CA THR A 595 -7.52 -13.67 -8.52
C THR A 595 -6.27 -14.16 -9.29
N ASP A 596 -6.02 -13.67 -10.52
CA ASP A 596 -4.87 -14.08 -11.36
C ASP A 596 -3.70 -13.09 -11.26
N ILE A 597 -2.61 -13.57 -10.67
CA ILE A 597 -1.29 -12.95 -10.43
C ILE A 597 -0.53 -12.36 -11.64
N ASN A 598 -1.21 -11.96 -12.71
CA ASN A 598 -0.66 -11.38 -13.93
C ASN A 598 -1.58 -10.34 -14.61
N ASP A 599 -2.82 -10.14 -14.14
CA ASP A 599 -3.76 -9.11 -14.58
C ASP A 599 -4.26 -8.40 -13.32
N SER A 600 -4.28 -7.05 -13.29
CA SER A 600 -4.72 -6.29 -12.12
C SER A 600 -6.24 -6.16 -11.99
N ASP A 601 -6.96 -6.70 -12.97
CA ASP A 601 -8.39 -6.57 -13.29
C ASP A 601 -8.82 -7.99 -13.74
N THR A 602 -9.24 -8.83 -12.79
CA THR A 602 -9.32 -10.29 -12.96
C THR A 602 -10.49 -10.75 -13.85
N ASP A 603 -11.64 -10.09 -13.82
CA ASP A 603 -12.82 -10.43 -14.64
C ASP A 603 -13.01 -9.54 -15.87
N GLY A 604 -12.53 -8.29 -15.84
CA GLY A 604 -12.51 -7.37 -16.97
C GLY A 604 -13.43 -6.15 -16.88
N ASP A 605 -14.00 -5.83 -15.71
CA ASP A 605 -14.88 -4.66 -15.50
C ASP A 605 -14.14 -3.30 -15.55
N THR A 606 -12.80 -3.32 -15.42
CA THR A 606 -11.86 -2.19 -15.41
C THR A 606 -11.65 -1.43 -14.08
N ILE A 607 -12.13 -1.99 -12.96
CA ILE A 607 -11.62 -1.75 -11.61
C ILE A 607 -10.36 -2.63 -11.40
N ASP A 608 -9.41 -2.20 -10.55
CA ASP A 608 -8.29 -3.06 -10.14
C ASP A 608 -8.69 -3.88 -8.88
N ASP A 609 -8.38 -5.19 -8.83
CA ASP A 609 -8.76 -6.17 -7.80
C ASP A 609 -8.58 -5.66 -6.34
N TRP A 610 -7.50 -4.90 -6.10
CA TRP A 610 -7.20 -4.29 -4.80
C TRP A 610 -8.23 -3.25 -4.36
N GLU A 611 -8.73 -2.44 -5.30
CA GLU A 611 -9.59 -1.30 -4.97
C GLU A 611 -10.94 -1.82 -4.47
N GLU A 612 -11.52 -2.81 -5.17
CA GLU A 612 -12.71 -3.57 -4.77
C GLU A 612 -12.64 -4.08 -3.31
N VAL A 613 -11.68 -4.96 -3.04
CA VAL A 613 -11.68 -5.78 -1.81
C VAL A 613 -11.21 -5.04 -0.56
N ASN A 614 -10.63 -3.85 -0.70
CA ASN A 614 -9.88 -3.21 0.38
C ASN A 614 -10.05 -1.67 0.50
N SER A 615 -10.32 -0.94 -0.58
CA SER A 615 -10.75 0.47 -0.50
C SER A 615 -12.27 0.62 -0.58
N GLY A 616 -12.87 -0.17 -1.46
CA GLY A 616 -14.19 -0.03 -2.03
C GLY A 616 -14.27 1.17 -2.99
N VAL A 617 -14.73 0.95 -4.23
CA VAL A 617 -14.85 2.05 -5.21
C VAL A 617 -16.05 2.92 -4.84
N ASP A 618 -15.77 4.20 -4.59
CA ASP A 618 -16.61 5.21 -3.91
C ASP A 618 -17.34 4.78 -2.60
N GLY A 619 -17.14 3.55 -2.14
CA GLY A 619 -17.61 3.01 -0.85
C GLY A 619 -18.19 1.58 -0.89
N TYR A 620 -18.39 1.00 -2.07
CA TYR A 620 -18.91 -0.37 -2.26
C TYR A 620 -17.78 -1.40 -2.35
N ILE A 621 -18.02 -2.65 -1.93
CA ILE A 621 -17.03 -3.75 -1.97
C ILE A 621 -17.66 -4.89 -2.77
N THR A 622 -17.13 -5.09 -3.97
CA THR A 622 -17.51 -6.05 -5.02
C THR A 622 -16.72 -7.37 -4.88
N ASP A 623 -16.92 -8.35 -5.77
CA ASP A 623 -16.12 -9.60 -5.83
C ASP A 623 -15.26 -9.60 -7.12
N PRO A 624 -13.90 -9.59 -7.02
CA PRO A 624 -12.95 -9.47 -8.14
C PRO A 624 -12.86 -10.77 -8.99
N ASN A 625 -14.01 -11.35 -9.31
CA ASN A 625 -14.20 -12.59 -10.05
C ASN A 625 -15.53 -12.60 -10.84
N ASP A 626 -16.43 -11.62 -10.65
CA ASP A 626 -17.74 -11.48 -11.31
C ASP A 626 -18.02 -9.98 -11.57
N ILE A 627 -17.97 -9.60 -12.86
CA ILE A 627 -18.22 -8.28 -13.48
C ILE A 627 -19.58 -7.60 -13.15
N ASP A 628 -20.40 -8.26 -12.34
CA ASP A 628 -21.83 -8.06 -12.09
C ASP A 628 -22.12 -8.73 -10.73
N THR A 629 -21.75 -8.04 -9.65
CA THR A 629 -21.57 -8.58 -8.29
C THR A 629 -22.89 -9.08 -7.67
N ASP A 630 -24.02 -8.47 -8.00
CA ASP A 630 -25.34 -8.86 -7.49
C ASP A 630 -26.28 -9.51 -8.52
N SER A 631 -25.96 -9.44 -9.83
CA SER A 631 -26.65 -10.14 -10.93
C SER A 631 -27.98 -9.54 -11.41
N ASP A 632 -28.16 -8.22 -11.34
CA ASP A 632 -29.24 -7.49 -12.04
C ASP A 632 -29.02 -7.42 -13.57
N GLY A 633 -27.76 -7.35 -14.01
CA GLY A 633 -27.33 -7.28 -15.41
C GLY A 633 -26.80 -5.91 -15.88
N LEU A 634 -26.53 -4.98 -14.96
CA LEU A 634 -25.55 -3.91 -15.12
C LEU A 634 -24.13 -4.47 -14.84
N GLU A 635 -23.07 -3.80 -15.31
CA GLU A 635 -21.70 -4.14 -14.93
C GLU A 635 -21.27 -3.20 -13.77
N ASP A 636 -20.59 -3.69 -12.72
CA ASP A 636 -20.30 -2.93 -11.49
C ASP A 636 -19.74 -1.53 -11.77
N GLN A 637 -18.83 -1.44 -12.75
CA GLN A 637 -18.24 -0.17 -13.18
C GLN A 637 -19.19 0.75 -14.01
N GLU A 638 -20.22 0.24 -14.69
CA GLU A 638 -21.25 1.07 -15.34
C GLU A 638 -22.10 1.82 -14.31
N GLU A 639 -22.47 1.16 -13.21
CA GLU A 639 -23.19 1.73 -12.06
C GLU A 639 -22.38 2.82 -11.33
N ILE A 640 -21.13 2.49 -10.97
CA ILE A 640 -20.22 3.39 -10.25
C ILE A 640 -19.92 4.66 -11.05
N ASN A 641 -19.82 4.56 -12.38
CA ASN A 641 -19.67 5.74 -13.25
C ASN A 641 -20.99 6.49 -13.46
N GLY A 642 -22.11 5.79 -13.34
CA GLY A 642 -23.44 6.25 -13.69
C GLY A 642 -23.63 6.44 -15.19
N ASP A 643 -23.19 5.46 -16.00
CA ASP A 643 -23.13 5.60 -17.46
C ASP A 643 -24.52 5.68 -18.12
N TYR A 644 -25.56 5.18 -17.45
CA TYR A 644 -26.98 5.37 -17.82
C TYR A 644 -27.58 6.71 -17.34
N GLY A 645 -26.94 7.38 -16.37
CA GLY A 645 -27.32 8.71 -15.85
C GLY A 645 -27.68 8.73 -14.36
N TYR A 646 -27.82 7.57 -13.74
CA TYR A 646 -28.16 7.31 -12.33
C TYR A 646 -26.92 6.75 -11.61
N TYR A 647 -26.90 6.74 -10.27
CA TYR A 647 -25.80 6.16 -9.48
C TYR A 647 -26.39 5.15 -8.49
N THR A 648 -26.27 3.87 -8.83
CA THR A 648 -26.89 2.72 -8.17
C THR A 648 -25.91 2.07 -7.17
N SER A 649 -26.00 0.77 -6.91
CA SER A 649 -25.29 0.08 -5.84
C SER A 649 -24.90 -1.36 -6.24
N PRO A 650 -23.64 -1.61 -6.68
CA PRO A 650 -23.14 -2.92 -7.18
C PRO A 650 -22.94 -4.00 -6.09
N VAL A 651 -23.94 -4.15 -5.23
CA VAL A 651 -24.05 -5.06 -4.08
C VAL A 651 -25.52 -5.24 -3.64
N LEU A 652 -26.49 -4.72 -4.40
CA LEU A 652 -27.93 -4.68 -4.16
C LEU A 652 -28.67 -4.70 -5.51
N GLU A 653 -29.28 -5.85 -5.86
CA GLU A 653 -30.17 -6.07 -7.03
C GLU A 653 -31.28 -5.00 -7.23
N ASP A 654 -31.53 -4.13 -6.23
CA ASP A 654 -32.69 -3.23 -6.07
C ASP A 654 -32.23 -2.08 -5.15
N THR A 655 -32.00 -0.88 -5.70
CA THR A 655 -31.35 0.25 -5.01
C THR A 655 -32.29 1.05 -4.11
N ASP A 656 -33.56 1.24 -4.48
CA ASP A 656 -34.51 2.09 -3.72
C ASP A 656 -35.64 1.33 -2.98
N PHE A 657 -35.78 0.03 -3.26
CA PHE A 657 -36.65 -0.94 -2.59
C PHE A 657 -38.13 -0.94 -2.99
N ASP A 658 -38.42 -0.68 -4.27
CA ASP A 658 -39.76 -0.75 -4.86
C ASP A 658 -40.18 -2.20 -5.25
N GLY A 659 -39.29 -2.97 -5.87
CA GLY A 659 -39.53 -4.35 -6.30
C GLY A 659 -39.18 -4.70 -7.77
N LEU A 660 -38.69 -3.76 -8.58
CA LEU A 660 -37.91 -4.03 -9.79
C LEU A 660 -36.44 -4.31 -9.45
N ASP A 661 -35.64 -4.64 -10.47
CA ASP A 661 -34.17 -4.59 -10.39
C ASP A 661 -33.63 -3.43 -11.25
N ASP A 662 -32.52 -2.81 -10.83
CA ASP A 662 -32.00 -1.57 -11.44
C ASP A 662 -31.76 -1.74 -12.96
N GLY A 663 -31.40 -2.95 -13.40
CA GLY A 663 -31.31 -3.40 -14.78
C GLY A 663 -32.64 -3.52 -15.54
N GLU A 664 -33.70 -4.08 -14.94
CA GLU A 664 -35.07 -4.08 -15.49
C GLU A 664 -35.61 -2.64 -15.65
N GLU A 665 -35.31 -1.76 -14.70
CA GLU A 665 -35.66 -0.34 -14.74
C GLU A 665 -34.93 0.45 -15.85
N VAL A 666 -33.60 0.32 -15.94
CA VAL A 666 -32.81 0.91 -17.04
C VAL A 666 -33.29 0.39 -18.42
N ALA A 667 -33.87 -0.81 -18.46
CA ALA A 667 -34.49 -1.36 -19.67
C ALA A 667 -35.93 -0.86 -19.94
N ALA A 668 -36.69 -0.49 -18.91
CA ALA A 668 -38.02 0.13 -19.01
C ALA A 668 -37.91 1.62 -19.39
N GLY A 669 -37.06 2.36 -18.69
CA GLY A 669 -36.88 3.81 -18.82
C GLY A 669 -37.21 4.62 -17.56
N THR A 670 -37.48 3.94 -16.45
CA THR A 670 -37.75 4.47 -15.10
C THR A 670 -36.46 4.98 -14.42
N SER A 671 -36.43 5.08 -13.09
CA SER A 671 -35.38 5.75 -12.33
C SER A 671 -34.94 4.93 -11.10
N PRO A 672 -33.82 4.18 -11.16
CA PRO A 672 -33.33 3.27 -10.10
C PRO A 672 -32.85 3.90 -8.78
N ILE A 673 -33.41 5.05 -8.41
CA ILE A 673 -33.11 5.87 -7.23
C ILE A 673 -34.33 6.71 -6.77
N ASP A 674 -35.50 6.54 -7.41
CA ASP A 674 -36.76 7.27 -7.18
C ASP A 674 -37.94 6.32 -7.52
N ASN A 675 -38.44 5.62 -6.49
CA ASN A 675 -39.40 4.50 -6.51
C ASN A 675 -40.82 4.77 -7.08
N ASP A 676 -41.00 5.88 -7.80
CA ASP A 676 -42.25 6.59 -8.09
C ASP A 676 -41.89 7.57 -9.23
N SER A 677 -41.73 7.03 -10.45
CA SER A 677 -41.03 7.70 -11.57
C SER A 677 -41.74 8.94 -12.14
N ASP A 678 -43.04 9.11 -11.93
CA ASP A 678 -43.84 10.22 -12.46
C ASP A 678 -44.60 11.07 -11.42
N ASP A 679 -44.36 10.84 -10.11
CA ASP A 679 -44.95 11.54 -8.94
C ASP A 679 -46.45 11.19 -8.66
N ASP A 680 -46.99 10.06 -9.13
CA ASP A 680 -48.42 9.65 -8.93
C ASP A 680 -48.74 9.05 -7.54
N ALA A 681 -47.74 8.48 -6.86
CA ALA A 681 -47.79 7.76 -5.58
C ALA A 681 -48.34 6.31 -5.58
N LEU A 682 -48.43 5.66 -6.74
CA LEU A 682 -48.16 4.23 -6.90
C LEU A 682 -46.62 4.01 -6.84
N ILE A 683 -46.11 2.84 -7.25
CA ILE A 683 -44.67 2.56 -7.36
C ILE A 683 -44.41 1.66 -8.57
N ASP A 684 -43.37 1.95 -9.35
CA ASP A 684 -43.07 1.36 -10.66
C ASP A 684 -43.11 -0.20 -10.64
N GLY A 685 -42.68 -0.79 -9.53
CA GLY A 685 -42.64 -2.23 -9.30
C GLY A 685 -44.00 -2.85 -8.96
N ASP A 686 -44.89 -2.18 -8.25
CA ASP A 686 -46.29 -2.64 -8.09
C ASP A 686 -47.07 -2.37 -9.38
N GLU A 687 -46.77 -1.31 -10.13
CA GLU A 687 -47.29 -1.09 -11.48
C GLU A 687 -46.97 -2.26 -12.42
N VAL A 688 -45.68 -2.47 -12.72
CA VAL A 688 -45.22 -3.48 -13.68
C VAL A 688 -45.57 -4.91 -13.24
N ASN A 689 -45.60 -5.22 -11.93
CA ASN A 689 -45.85 -6.58 -11.44
C ASN A 689 -47.30 -6.88 -11.01
N ILE A 690 -48.12 -5.87 -10.69
CA ILE A 690 -49.48 -6.05 -10.16
C ILE A 690 -50.55 -5.39 -11.05
N HIS A 691 -50.39 -4.11 -11.39
CA HIS A 691 -51.44 -3.31 -12.02
C HIS A 691 -51.42 -3.34 -13.56
N SER A 692 -50.24 -3.39 -14.17
CA SER A 692 -49.99 -3.35 -15.64
C SER A 692 -50.24 -2.00 -16.34
N THR A 693 -50.14 -0.91 -15.58
CA THR A 693 -50.00 0.49 -15.99
C THR A 693 -48.63 0.77 -16.67
N ASP A 694 -48.37 2.00 -17.14
CA ASP A 694 -47.07 2.42 -17.72
C ASP A 694 -46.38 3.41 -16.76
N PRO A 695 -45.28 3.04 -16.06
CA PRO A 695 -44.68 3.78 -14.92
C PRO A 695 -43.90 5.04 -15.32
N LEU A 696 -44.44 5.80 -16.27
CA LEU A 696 -43.91 6.99 -16.92
C LEU A 696 -45.03 7.94 -17.42
N ASP A 697 -46.30 7.59 -17.19
CA ASP A 697 -47.51 8.30 -17.64
C ASP A 697 -48.64 8.03 -16.60
N ALA A 698 -48.56 8.72 -15.45
CA ALA A 698 -49.44 8.71 -14.26
C ALA A 698 -50.99 8.67 -14.42
N ASP A 699 -51.50 8.64 -15.64
CA ASP A 699 -52.91 8.63 -16.08
C ASP A 699 -52.93 7.67 -17.29
N SER A 700 -52.97 6.37 -17.01
CA SER A 700 -52.62 5.30 -17.96
C SER A 700 -53.59 5.14 -19.14
N ASP A 701 -54.80 5.71 -19.06
CA ASP A 701 -55.85 5.60 -20.08
C ASP A 701 -56.41 6.93 -20.63
N ASP A 702 -55.83 8.09 -20.28
CA ASP A 702 -56.22 9.47 -20.69
C ASP A 702 -57.58 9.95 -20.06
N ASP A 703 -58.02 9.37 -18.93
CA ASP A 703 -59.26 9.68 -18.18
C ASP A 703 -59.18 11.01 -17.39
N GLY A 704 -58.09 11.21 -16.63
CA GLY A 704 -57.85 12.39 -15.80
C GLY A 704 -57.86 12.20 -14.27
N ILE A 705 -58.00 10.98 -13.76
CA ILE A 705 -57.55 10.55 -12.43
C ILE A 705 -56.08 10.10 -12.52
N ASP A 706 -55.32 10.19 -11.42
CA ASP A 706 -53.96 9.65 -11.35
C ASP A 706 -54.03 8.14 -10.91
N ASP A 707 -53.34 7.21 -11.57
CA ASP A 707 -53.45 5.73 -11.39
C ASP A 707 -53.43 5.29 -9.90
N GLY A 708 -52.56 5.93 -9.10
CA GLY A 708 -52.38 5.72 -7.66
C GLY A 708 -53.57 6.13 -6.78
N GLU A 709 -54.40 7.10 -7.21
CA GLU A 709 -55.64 7.47 -6.50
C GLU A 709 -56.74 6.42 -6.77
N GLU A 710 -56.82 5.87 -7.99
CA GLU A 710 -57.74 4.79 -8.36
C GLU A 710 -57.51 3.53 -7.52
N VAL A 711 -56.27 3.05 -7.45
CA VAL A 711 -55.95 1.79 -6.77
C VAL A 711 -56.02 1.90 -5.23
N VAL A 712 -56.02 3.11 -4.67
CA VAL A 712 -56.13 3.37 -3.21
C VAL A 712 -57.09 4.52 -2.86
N ALA A 713 -58.39 4.32 -3.11
CA ALA A 713 -59.52 4.95 -2.41
C ALA A 713 -59.29 6.39 -1.93
N GLY A 714 -59.35 7.30 -2.91
CA GLY A 714 -58.96 8.69 -2.84
C GLY A 714 -59.75 9.63 -1.93
N SER A 715 -59.93 10.86 -2.41
CA SER A 715 -60.58 11.94 -1.67
C SER A 715 -62.13 11.85 -1.70
N ASP A 716 -62.67 11.31 -2.79
CA ASP A 716 -64.02 10.84 -3.09
C ASP A 716 -64.38 9.51 -2.38
N THR A 717 -63.39 8.60 -2.28
CA THR A 717 -63.42 7.22 -1.75
C THR A 717 -63.87 6.09 -2.71
N PHE A 718 -63.83 6.31 -4.02
CA PHE A 718 -64.06 5.28 -5.06
C PHE A 718 -62.79 4.47 -5.38
N ILE A 719 -62.92 3.37 -6.14
CA ILE A 719 -61.81 2.53 -6.63
C ILE A 719 -62.24 1.96 -7.99
N THR A 720 -61.50 2.35 -9.02
CA THR A 720 -61.74 2.10 -10.46
C THR A 720 -60.69 1.10 -11.00
N ASP A 721 -60.49 0.98 -12.33
CA ASP A 721 -59.51 0.06 -12.95
C ASP A 721 -58.61 0.86 -13.92
N PRO A 722 -57.35 1.22 -13.56
CA PRO A 722 -56.51 2.26 -14.19
C PRO A 722 -55.93 1.85 -15.56
N ASN A 723 -56.78 1.35 -16.43
CA ASN A 723 -56.49 0.70 -17.71
C ASN A 723 -57.78 0.66 -18.60
N ASN A 724 -58.82 1.39 -18.20
CA ASN A 724 -60.20 1.33 -18.70
C ASN A 724 -60.98 2.62 -18.36
N ASP A 725 -61.05 3.54 -19.33
CA ASP A 725 -61.60 4.91 -19.28
C ASP A 725 -63.11 5.08 -19.00
N ASP A 726 -63.79 4.04 -18.52
CA ASP A 726 -65.26 3.91 -18.35
C ASP A 726 -65.52 2.65 -17.49
N SER A 727 -65.41 2.77 -16.16
CA SER A 727 -65.30 1.62 -15.23
C SER A 727 -66.53 0.69 -15.18
N ASP A 728 -67.71 1.13 -15.62
CA ASP A 728 -68.95 0.35 -15.54
C ASP A 728 -69.77 0.18 -16.86
N ASP A 729 -69.21 0.59 -18.01
CA ASP A 729 -69.79 0.57 -19.37
C ASP A 729 -71.00 1.56 -19.54
N ASP A 730 -71.02 2.68 -18.81
CA ASP A 730 -72.02 3.77 -18.88
C ASP A 730 -71.84 4.66 -20.14
N GLY A 731 -70.65 5.25 -20.31
CA GLY A 731 -70.31 6.19 -21.38
C GLY A 731 -69.97 7.63 -20.96
N LEU A 732 -70.03 7.96 -19.68
CA LEU A 732 -69.14 8.94 -19.03
C LEU A 732 -67.70 8.37 -18.93
N VAL A 733 -66.82 9.08 -18.23
CA VAL A 733 -65.46 8.63 -17.88
C VAL A 733 -65.23 9.00 -16.41
N ASP A 734 -64.57 8.14 -15.65
CA ASP A 734 -64.49 8.18 -14.18
C ASP A 734 -64.00 9.56 -13.64
N GLY A 735 -63.09 10.23 -14.34
CA GLY A 735 -62.59 11.59 -14.06
C GLY A 735 -63.58 12.74 -14.33
N GLU A 736 -64.55 12.56 -15.24
CA GLU A 736 -65.69 13.49 -15.40
C GLU A 736 -66.79 13.26 -14.35
N GLU A 737 -66.79 12.11 -13.64
CA GLU A 737 -67.76 11.75 -12.60
C GLU A 737 -67.31 12.09 -11.16
N THR A 738 -66.04 11.78 -10.85
CA THR A 738 -65.40 12.08 -9.55
C THR A 738 -65.19 13.59 -9.32
N SER A 739 -65.31 14.38 -10.38
CA SER A 739 -65.26 15.84 -10.36
C SER A 739 -66.60 16.43 -10.84
N THR A 740 -66.91 17.69 -10.54
CA THR A 740 -68.14 18.30 -11.08
C THR A 740 -68.04 18.41 -12.61
N GLY A 741 -68.73 17.53 -13.33
CA GLY A 741 -68.45 17.19 -14.73
C GLY A 741 -68.75 18.26 -15.80
N SER A 742 -68.81 17.82 -17.06
CA SER A 742 -69.18 18.68 -18.21
C SER A 742 -70.56 19.33 -18.06
N ASP A 743 -71.46 18.61 -17.41
CA ASP A 743 -72.85 18.90 -17.04
C ASP A 743 -72.94 19.77 -15.76
N GLY A 744 -72.20 19.37 -14.72
CA GLY A 744 -72.12 20.00 -13.40
C GLY A 744 -72.52 19.13 -12.20
N HIS A 745 -72.71 17.82 -12.36
CA HIS A 745 -73.10 16.88 -11.31
C HIS A 745 -71.87 16.05 -10.84
N GLU A 746 -72.02 15.20 -9.82
CA GLU A 746 -70.99 14.31 -9.26
C GLU A 746 -71.68 12.93 -9.05
N THR A 747 -71.12 11.84 -9.57
CA THR A 747 -71.73 10.49 -9.66
C THR A 747 -70.84 9.42 -9.02
N ASP A 748 -71.21 8.13 -9.09
CA ASP A 748 -70.42 7.00 -8.57
C ASP A 748 -69.92 6.16 -9.77
N PRO A 749 -68.64 6.27 -10.19
CA PRO A 749 -68.08 5.62 -11.39
C PRO A 749 -67.92 4.09 -11.24
N THR A 750 -68.79 3.48 -10.44
CA THR A 750 -68.87 2.03 -10.21
C THR A 750 -70.33 1.52 -10.11
N ASP A 751 -71.34 2.36 -10.35
CA ASP A 751 -72.78 2.03 -10.37
C ASP A 751 -73.54 2.88 -11.43
N PRO A 752 -73.78 2.37 -12.66
CA PRO A 752 -74.17 3.14 -13.86
C PRO A 752 -75.67 3.49 -13.94
N ASP A 753 -76.24 3.91 -12.81
CA ASP A 753 -77.67 4.19 -12.55
C ASP A 753 -77.73 4.85 -11.16
N SER A 754 -77.16 6.05 -10.99
CA SER A 754 -76.83 6.65 -9.68
C SER A 754 -78.02 6.83 -8.72
N ASP A 755 -79.27 6.78 -9.20
CA ASP A 755 -80.47 6.95 -8.38
C ASP A 755 -81.54 5.83 -8.43
N ASP A 756 -81.30 4.71 -9.15
CA ASP A 756 -82.22 3.57 -9.40
C ASP A 756 -83.44 3.88 -10.34
N ASP A 757 -83.49 5.00 -11.10
CA ASP A 757 -84.54 5.31 -12.11
C ASP A 757 -84.49 4.39 -13.35
N GLY A 758 -83.30 4.03 -13.82
CA GLY A 758 -83.08 3.16 -14.98
C GLY A 758 -82.90 3.86 -16.33
N LEU A 759 -82.63 5.18 -16.34
CA LEU A 759 -81.61 5.78 -17.19
C LEU A 759 -80.22 5.34 -16.68
N ASN A 760 -79.18 5.82 -17.33
CA ASN A 760 -77.79 5.72 -16.89
C ASN A 760 -77.23 7.13 -17.01
N ASP A 761 -76.28 7.48 -16.16
CA ASP A 761 -75.78 8.84 -15.95
C ASP A 761 -75.26 9.45 -17.27
N GLY A 762 -74.66 8.62 -18.15
CA GLY A 762 -74.27 8.97 -19.51
C GLY A 762 -75.41 9.09 -20.53
N GLU A 763 -76.55 8.40 -20.36
CA GLU A 763 -77.78 8.72 -21.09
C GLU A 763 -78.38 10.06 -20.59
N GLU A 764 -78.21 10.41 -19.31
CA GLU A 764 -78.75 11.64 -18.70
C GLU A 764 -78.07 12.95 -19.14
N ASP A 765 -76.73 13.01 -19.31
CA ASP A 765 -76.08 14.16 -19.97
C ASP A 765 -76.71 14.42 -21.36
N THR A 766 -77.04 13.36 -22.10
CA THR A 766 -77.67 13.50 -23.42
C THR A 766 -79.13 14.00 -23.37
N HIS A 767 -79.74 13.97 -22.19
CA HIS A 767 -81.11 14.37 -21.90
C HIS A 767 -81.25 15.71 -21.14
N ASP A 768 -80.14 16.33 -20.68
CA ASP A 768 -80.09 17.53 -19.83
C ASP A 768 -80.76 17.33 -18.43
N THR A 769 -80.81 16.10 -17.88
CA THR A 769 -81.41 15.74 -16.56
C THR A 769 -80.37 15.76 -15.40
N ASP A 770 -80.77 15.46 -14.16
CA ASP A 770 -79.93 15.48 -12.93
C ASP A 770 -79.75 14.05 -12.39
N PRO A 771 -78.64 13.33 -12.68
CA PRO A 771 -78.44 11.89 -12.40
C PRO A 771 -78.23 11.56 -10.91
N ASN A 772 -78.92 12.27 -10.03
CA ASN A 772 -78.95 12.11 -8.58
C ASN A 772 -80.42 12.30 -8.08
N SER A 773 -81.42 12.23 -8.97
CA SER A 773 -82.78 12.72 -8.76
C SER A 773 -83.84 12.10 -9.70
N ASP A 774 -84.52 11.06 -9.23
CA ASP A 774 -85.60 10.24 -9.85
C ASP A 774 -86.87 10.96 -10.39
N ASP A 775 -86.84 12.28 -10.51
CA ASP A 775 -87.90 13.26 -10.81
C ASP A 775 -87.22 14.65 -10.91
N THR A 776 -86.45 14.93 -11.98
CA THR A 776 -85.52 16.10 -12.09
C THR A 776 -86.21 17.42 -11.79
N ASP A 777 -87.44 17.58 -12.27
CA ASP A 777 -88.20 18.82 -12.15
C ASP A 777 -89.12 18.88 -10.90
N SER A 778 -89.31 17.72 -10.25
CA SER A 778 -90.12 17.49 -9.05
C SER A 778 -91.64 17.63 -9.23
N ASP A 779 -92.20 17.29 -10.41
CA ASP A 779 -93.65 17.20 -10.64
C ASP A 779 -94.28 15.85 -10.25
N GLY A 780 -93.49 14.77 -10.22
CA GLY A 780 -93.88 13.45 -9.74
C GLY A 780 -94.16 12.39 -10.80
N MET A 781 -93.56 12.53 -11.98
CA MET A 781 -93.29 11.46 -12.96
C MET A 781 -91.78 11.14 -12.90
N ASP A 782 -91.35 9.95 -13.33
CA ASP A 782 -89.92 9.61 -13.41
C ASP A 782 -89.34 9.95 -14.79
N ASP A 783 -88.10 10.45 -14.81
CA ASP A 783 -87.41 10.97 -15.99
C ASP A 783 -87.32 9.88 -17.08
N LYS A 784 -87.04 8.62 -16.68
CA LYS A 784 -87.05 7.48 -17.59
C LYS A 784 -88.37 7.29 -18.32
N TRP A 785 -89.50 7.40 -17.62
CA TRP A 785 -90.82 7.26 -18.23
C TRP A 785 -91.15 8.45 -19.12
N GLU A 786 -90.78 9.68 -18.76
CA GLU A 786 -90.93 10.85 -19.63
C GLU A 786 -90.15 10.69 -20.93
N VAL A 787 -88.90 10.26 -20.85
CA VAL A 787 -88.04 9.96 -22.01
C VAL A 787 -88.65 8.85 -22.89
N ASP A 788 -89.05 7.72 -22.31
CA ASP A 788 -89.68 6.60 -23.05
C ASP A 788 -91.00 7.01 -23.73
N ASN A 789 -91.75 7.94 -23.13
CA ASN A 789 -93.04 8.42 -23.66
C ASN A 789 -92.95 9.73 -24.45
N SER A 790 -91.73 10.25 -24.68
CA SER A 790 -91.45 11.46 -25.46
C SER A 790 -92.10 12.74 -24.92
N LEU A 791 -92.03 12.92 -23.60
CA LEU A 791 -92.36 14.15 -22.88
C LEU A 791 -91.10 15.04 -22.73
N ASP A 792 -90.98 15.84 -21.67
CA ASP A 792 -89.98 16.92 -21.52
C ASP A 792 -89.63 17.04 -20.01
N PRO A 793 -88.74 16.18 -19.47
CA PRO A 793 -88.52 15.92 -18.02
C PRO A 793 -87.95 17.10 -17.20
N LEU A 794 -88.03 18.31 -17.75
CA LEU A 794 -87.46 19.53 -17.21
C LEU A 794 -88.54 20.60 -16.89
N VAL A 795 -89.85 20.32 -17.09
CA VAL A 795 -90.92 21.36 -17.15
C VAL A 795 -92.41 20.98 -16.83
N ASP A 796 -92.80 20.81 -15.56
CA ASP A 796 -94.16 20.67 -14.93
C ASP A 796 -95.27 20.44 -15.95
N ASP A 797 -95.30 19.20 -16.41
CA ASP A 797 -95.99 18.69 -17.60
C ASP A 797 -97.21 17.82 -17.21
N THR A 798 -97.27 17.29 -15.98
CA THR A 798 -98.39 16.51 -15.39
C THR A 798 -99.80 17.01 -15.73
N GLY A 799 -99.96 18.33 -15.90
CA GLY A 799 -101.22 19.03 -16.20
C GLY A 799 -101.50 19.30 -17.69
N LEU A 800 -100.67 18.79 -18.61
CA LEU A 800 -100.91 18.74 -20.04
C LEU A 800 -101.75 17.51 -20.43
N ASP A 801 -102.01 17.37 -21.73
CA ASP A 801 -102.98 16.47 -22.38
C ASP A 801 -102.45 16.38 -23.83
N ALA A 802 -101.51 15.47 -24.06
CA ALA A 802 -100.58 15.55 -25.20
C ALA A 802 -101.20 15.12 -26.55
N ASP A 803 -102.28 14.34 -26.54
CA ASP A 803 -102.97 13.83 -27.73
C ASP A 803 -104.41 14.38 -27.94
N ASP A 804 -104.89 15.29 -27.07
CA ASP A 804 -106.25 15.87 -26.99
C ASP A 804 -107.36 14.84 -26.55
N ASP A 805 -107.02 13.76 -25.83
CA ASP A 805 -107.95 12.78 -25.22
C ASP A 805 -108.79 13.35 -24.04
N GLY A 806 -108.13 14.01 -23.08
CA GLY A 806 -108.76 14.57 -21.87
C GLY A 806 -108.53 13.81 -20.56
N LEU A 807 -107.67 12.79 -20.54
CA LEU A 807 -106.78 12.46 -19.42
C LEU A 807 -105.66 13.54 -19.37
N THR A 808 -104.60 13.29 -18.59
CA THR A 808 -103.47 14.23 -18.48
C THR A 808 -102.21 13.44 -18.20
N ASN A 809 -101.06 13.91 -18.66
CA ASN A 809 -99.79 13.16 -18.64
C ASN A 809 -99.48 12.52 -17.27
N GLY A 810 -99.61 13.30 -16.18
CA GLY A 810 -99.41 12.83 -14.79
C GLY A 810 -100.54 12.00 -14.18
N ALA A 811 -101.62 11.78 -14.91
CA ALA A 811 -102.64 10.76 -14.63
C ALA A 811 -102.45 9.51 -15.50
N GLU A 812 -101.84 9.64 -16.67
CA GLU A 812 -101.48 8.55 -17.57
C GLU A 812 -100.30 7.75 -17.01
N TYR A 813 -99.31 8.44 -16.43
CA TYR A 813 -98.27 7.86 -15.57
C TYR A 813 -98.88 6.98 -14.45
N ILE A 814 -99.92 7.48 -13.76
CA ILE A 814 -100.54 6.80 -12.61
C ILE A 814 -101.37 5.56 -13.02
N GLU A 815 -102.06 5.60 -14.16
CA GLU A 815 -102.91 4.49 -14.64
C GLU A 815 -102.14 3.55 -15.60
N GLY A 816 -100.96 3.94 -16.08
CA GLY A 816 -100.04 3.14 -16.91
C GLY A 816 -100.31 3.21 -18.43
N THR A 817 -100.94 4.29 -18.91
CA THR A 817 -101.31 4.51 -20.32
C THR A 817 -100.24 5.28 -21.10
N ASN A 818 -100.40 5.39 -22.43
CA ASN A 818 -99.43 6.07 -23.29
C ASN A 818 -99.91 7.49 -23.66
N PRO A 819 -99.25 8.58 -23.22
CA PRO A 819 -99.69 9.96 -23.45
C PRO A 819 -99.58 10.44 -24.92
N GLN A 820 -99.33 9.54 -25.87
CA GLN A 820 -99.23 9.84 -27.30
C GLN A 820 -100.21 9.00 -28.15
N ASP A 821 -101.04 8.13 -27.58
CA ASP A 821 -102.03 7.30 -28.29
C ASP A 821 -103.39 7.24 -27.54
N PRO A 822 -104.44 7.97 -27.99
CA PRO A 822 -105.68 8.25 -27.23
C PRO A 822 -106.69 7.08 -27.22
N ASP A 823 -106.20 5.85 -27.17
CA ASP A 823 -106.91 4.57 -27.31
C ASP A 823 -105.89 3.45 -26.97
N SER A 824 -105.26 3.47 -25.78
CA SER A 824 -104.02 2.70 -25.46
C SER A 824 -104.13 1.18 -25.72
N ASP A 825 -105.32 0.60 -25.55
CA ASP A 825 -105.58 -0.82 -25.82
C ASP A 825 -106.16 -1.10 -27.23
N GLY A 826 -106.66 -0.07 -27.91
CA GLY A 826 -107.24 -0.13 -29.26
C GLY A 826 -108.71 -0.61 -29.33
N ASP A 827 -109.46 -0.58 -28.22
CA ASP A 827 -110.90 -0.86 -28.18
C ASP A 827 -111.74 0.14 -29.01
N GLY A 828 -111.40 1.42 -28.92
CA GLY A 828 -112.14 2.53 -29.53
C GLY A 828 -113.05 3.32 -28.58
N TYR A 829 -112.84 3.20 -27.26
CA TYR A 829 -113.00 4.34 -26.34
C TYR A 829 -111.69 5.15 -26.31
N THR A 830 -111.55 6.12 -25.40
CA THR A 830 -110.31 6.87 -25.20
C THR A 830 -110.03 6.92 -23.71
N ASP A 831 -108.76 6.87 -23.32
CA ASP A 831 -108.30 6.63 -21.95
C ASP A 831 -108.88 7.65 -20.94
N GLY A 832 -109.09 8.89 -21.36
CA GLY A 832 -109.75 9.94 -20.60
C GLY A 832 -111.26 9.82 -20.53
N ASP A 833 -111.95 9.33 -21.58
CA ASP A 833 -113.38 8.97 -21.49
C ASP A 833 -113.54 7.78 -20.53
N GLU A 834 -112.64 6.78 -20.63
CA GLU A 834 -112.50 5.59 -19.78
C GLU A 834 -112.33 5.97 -18.30
N VAL A 835 -111.26 6.65 -17.92
CA VAL A 835 -110.96 7.01 -16.52
C VAL A 835 -111.96 8.05 -15.98
N ASN A 836 -112.19 9.17 -16.69
CA ASN A 836 -112.94 10.30 -16.14
C ASN A 836 -114.47 10.14 -16.22
N ILE A 837 -114.99 9.58 -17.31
CA ILE A 837 -116.44 9.48 -17.55
C ILE A 837 -116.94 8.06 -17.31
N HIS A 838 -116.08 7.05 -17.28
CA HIS A 838 -116.50 5.66 -17.43
C HIS A 838 -116.05 4.71 -16.30
N GLY A 839 -114.95 4.95 -15.58
CA GLY A 839 -114.50 4.08 -14.47
C GLY A 839 -114.22 2.65 -14.90
N THR A 840 -113.73 2.50 -16.13
CA THR A 840 -113.22 1.31 -16.79
C THR A 840 -111.68 1.29 -16.74
N ASP A 841 -111.05 0.23 -17.23
CA ASP A 841 -109.61 -0.03 -17.11
C ASP A 841 -108.98 0.18 -18.51
N PRO A 842 -108.25 1.29 -18.76
CA PRO A 842 -107.82 1.72 -20.11
C PRO A 842 -106.72 0.82 -20.74
N LEU A 843 -106.44 -0.34 -20.13
CA LEU A 843 -105.46 -1.33 -20.56
C LEU A 843 -106.08 -2.75 -20.74
N ASP A 844 -107.41 -2.90 -20.70
CA ASP A 844 -108.15 -4.17 -20.91
C ASP A 844 -109.24 -4.03 -22.00
N ASP A 845 -108.97 -4.58 -23.19
CA ASP A 845 -109.78 -4.53 -24.45
C ASP A 845 -111.20 -5.15 -24.36
N THR A 846 -111.77 -5.23 -23.15
CA THR A 846 -112.99 -5.95 -22.84
C THR A 846 -113.97 -5.31 -21.82
N ASP A 847 -113.67 -4.19 -21.14
CA ASP A 847 -114.60 -3.54 -20.17
C ASP A 847 -115.35 -2.29 -20.72
N PHE A 848 -116.53 -1.96 -20.15
CA PHE A 848 -117.41 -0.90 -20.68
C PHE A 848 -118.31 -0.15 -19.63
N PRO A 849 -118.68 1.14 -19.82
CA PRO A 849 -118.72 2.23 -18.77
C PRO A 849 -119.73 2.36 -17.58
N VAL A 850 -119.26 2.77 -16.35
CA VAL A 850 -119.89 3.58 -15.20
C VAL A 850 -118.93 4.14 -14.04
N PRO A 851 -118.83 5.47 -13.69
CA PRO A 851 -117.63 6.12 -13.02
C PRO A 851 -117.64 6.82 -11.59
N THR A 852 -116.47 7.40 -11.17
CA THR A 852 -116.13 8.56 -10.23
C THR A 852 -116.12 8.40 -8.67
N THR A 853 -115.38 9.12 -7.76
CA THR A 853 -114.28 10.19 -7.72
C THR A 853 -113.57 10.34 -6.31
N PRO A 854 -112.41 11.05 -6.11
CA PRO A 854 -111.52 11.09 -4.89
C PRO A 854 -111.37 12.44 -4.06
N THR A 855 -110.45 12.54 -3.05
CA THR A 855 -109.86 13.74 -2.27
C THR A 855 -109.32 13.40 -0.83
N THR A 856 -108.41 14.05 -0.01
CA THR A 856 -107.28 15.07 0.00
C THR A 856 -106.53 15.16 1.41
N PRO A 857 -105.29 15.75 1.59
CA PRO A 857 -104.37 15.60 2.79
C PRO A 857 -104.05 16.83 3.75
N THR A 858 -103.10 16.75 4.75
CA THR A 858 -102.65 17.82 5.75
C THR A 858 -101.28 17.53 6.52
N THR A 859 -100.60 18.51 7.22
CA THR A 859 -99.14 18.53 7.67
C THR A 859 -98.75 18.94 9.18
N PRO A 860 -97.44 18.91 9.65
CA PRO A 860 -96.97 18.93 11.11
C PRO A 860 -95.81 19.93 11.61
N THR A 861 -95.20 19.76 12.83
CA THR A 861 -94.07 20.51 13.54
C THR A 861 -93.27 19.61 14.59
N GLU A 862 -92.26 19.86 15.50
CA GLU A 862 -91.41 20.92 16.24
C GLU A 862 -90.27 20.14 17.08
N GLU A 863 -89.12 20.52 17.75
CA GLU A 863 -88.10 21.64 17.96
C GLU A 863 -86.83 21.19 18.86
N GLY A 864 -85.54 21.57 18.58
CA GLY A 864 -84.30 21.64 19.50
C GLY A 864 -83.32 20.41 19.69
N GLY A 865 -82.04 20.38 20.20
CA GLY A 865 -80.90 21.27 20.70
C GLY A 865 -80.20 20.76 22.04
N LEU A 866 -78.90 20.80 22.50
CA LEU A 866 -77.45 21.20 22.19
C LEU A 866 -76.45 20.31 23.10
N GLU A 867 -75.13 20.42 23.48
CA GLU A 867 -73.99 21.41 23.71
C GLU A 867 -72.51 20.74 23.65
N HIS A 868 -71.41 21.26 24.32
CA HIS A 868 -69.94 20.83 24.26
C HIS A 868 -69.14 20.98 25.63
N GLY A 869 -67.83 20.74 25.98
CA GLY A 869 -66.43 20.38 25.48
C GLY A 869 -65.44 20.14 26.71
N LEU A 870 -64.06 20.09 26.87
CA LEU A 870 -62.72 20.23 26.16
C LEU A 870 -61.52 19.61 27.02
N ILE A 871 -60.18 19.74 26.70
CA ILE A 871 -58.98 18.98 27.26
C ILE A 871 -57.60 19.74 27.54
N PHE A 872 -56.54 19.14 28.20
CA PHE A 872 -55.06 19.56 28.23
C PHE A 872 -54.02 18.61 29.00
N SER A 873 -52.68 18.94 29.14
CA SER A 873 -51.49 18.01 29.42
C SER A 873 -50.32 18.40 30.39
N PHE A 874 -49.66 17.43 31.08
CA PHE A 874 -48.18 17.09 31.13
C PHE A 874 -47.86 15.96 32.16
N ALA A 875 -46.94 15.04 31.85
CA ALA A 875 -46.73 13.74 32.55
C ALA A 875 -45.27 13.53 33.04
N ALA A 876 -44.85 12.45 33.73
CA ALA A 876 -45.55 11.22 34.18
C ALA A 876 -45.37 10.94 35.71
N VAL A 877 -44.49 10.09 36.28
CA VAL A 877 -43.41 9.20 35.80
C VAL A 877 -42.94 8.25 36.96
N LEU A 878 -42.07 7.25 36.70
CA LEU A 878 -41.37 6.34 37.67
C LEU A 878 -42.25 5.29 38.41
N THR A 879 -41.80 4.12 38.94
CA THR A 879 -40.74 3.08 38.74
C THR A 879 -41.01 1.93 39.78
N ILE A 880 -40.45 0.71 39.81
CA ILE A 880 -39.86 -0.30 38.87
C ILE A 880 -39.58 -1.61 39.68
N VAL A 881 -39.01 -2.68 39.07
CA VAL A 881 -38.64 -4.01 39.66
C VAL A 881 -39.82 -4.99 39.84
N GLY A 882 -39.72 -6.31 39.59
CA GLY A 882 -38.60 -7.13 39.04
C GLY A 882 -38.42 -8.50 39.73
N PHE A 883 -37.39 -9.27 39.32
CA PHE A 883 -37.04 -10.64 39.79
C PHE A 883 -38.05 -11.75 39.33
N ILE A 884 -37.76 -13.07 39.40
CA ILE A 884 -36.69 -13.81 40.09
C ILE A 884 -35.91 -14.83 39.21
N LEU A 885 -36.00 -16.16 39.42
CA LEU A 885 -35.06 -17.16 38.85
C LEU A 885 -35.70 -18.51 38.47
N ILE A 886 -35.22 -19.25 37.46
CA ILE A 886 -34.93 -18.86 36.05
C ILE A 886 -35.66 -19.88 35.14
N VAL A 887 -35.14 -20.92 34.47
CA VAL A 887 -33.77 -21.45 34.19
C VAL A 887 -33.73 -21.91 32.72
N ASN A 888 -32.64 -21.57 32.00
CA ASN A 888 -32.68 -21.40 30.54
C ASN A 888 -31.33 -21.71 29.86
N LYS A 889 -31.37 -22.47 28.75
CA LYS A 889 -30.42 -22.38 27.63
C LYS A 889 -31.26 -22.11 26.36
N ARG A 890 -31.17 -21.01 25.59
CA ARG A 890 -30.09 -20.10 25.10
C ARG A 890 -29.18 -20.71 24.01
N ARG A 891 -28.92 -20.00 22.88
CA ARG A 891 -29.65 -18.84 22.29
C ARG A 891 -29.22 -18.47 20.84
N ILE A 892 -30.10 -17.69 20.18
CA ILE A 892 -30.03 -16.72 19.04
C ILE A 892 -31.28 -15.78 19.21
N LYS A 893 -31.64 -14.65 18.52
CA LYS A 893 -31.01 -13.46 17.86
C LYS A 893 -29.70 -13.62 17.04
N TYR A 894 -29.55 -13.03 15.83
CA TYR A 894 -29.76 -11.61 15.40
C TYR A 894 -28.80 -10.65 16.17
N THR A 895 -28.50 -9.40 15.78
CA THR A 895 -29.03 -8.41 14.79
C THR A 895 -27.91 -7.42 14.49
N GLY A 896 -27.94 -6.75 13.33
CA GLY A 896 -27.51 -5.36 13.21
C GLY A 896 -28.71 -4.43 13.41
#